data_AF-A0A9Q0RYH1-F1
#
_entry.id   AF-A0A9Q0RYH1-F1
#
_cell.length_a   1.000
_cell.length_b   1.000
_cell.length_c   1.000
_cell.angle_alpha   90.00
_cell.angle_beta   90.00
_cell.angle_gamma   90.00
#
_symmetry.space_group_name_H-M   'P 1'
#
loop_
_entity.id
_entity.type
_entity.pdbx_description
1 polymer ?
#
loop_
_entity_poly.entity_id
_entity_poly.type
_entity_poly.pdbx_seq_one_letter_code
_entity_poly.pdbx_strand_id
1 'polypeptide(L)'
;MENHLIECNKFINLQDEEAGKITKHFKQIYKFVTDSMAQKDNVFKDIFQREQLAGSYADNIKVGQPDEYDALVVLKFSDPVVEKSLKAGFVKINITNGLKKFAHYKPFVDGNGYLLQDKVLAWIRAMIYDVIKTCKNIIKIERNEYEVEKATSNGPAITLDIKIIRSENGATGKFSIDFVSALAFDFKEQFFADFKPQFLVSKYWNAIAKPNKDKQLNNPDWICSYADLEREYLKDTQNMKQLIRLFKKIRDKENLANFKSYYIKLIFLHQRRNKEKQNNYWKQSLSVLFLEMFDIILDHLKRCELVSFWHKKYNLFSGLNQKQIEDIYNKLKKIRDKIHTNMDNGKPEFIRSVILTPTELESLPPKVAVSRANNSHENTICKPTFLLPLNKTTTKEQFVLKIHKQRSKMSDFDSKYQIIDSVTPINVALSGRYKKSFGYYTIRERLPVILTQIQDYLSKEKDTIANGNEQTKNDIKTIQAKLSKLKYELQTDKVMDKFDGVDTDRLQWNEFLSTLNDDNNSYFKTTWLFAECYMYRKLKSFFEDSQTLKDFDYFRHQKTKALTSSFSSMSLVIKHVDDFQSKEIKTQEQLEEFFTRLLKLNLWGNRCDLSISAGREVKQIGNPFLQIDSLNSFVLVDRCKDIWNCVSAGRNNKTIDFILDNAGYELFTDLVLARFLLDNQFTTKIRFHIKAIPWFISDVNVFDFNWTIKTMSEYEDVHLSSFGGKLQEYSNCGKIELLKDEYFWTGPYEFYRMKEIDANLYDALSTADLLIFKGDLNYRKLLGDFNWPFDSTFETVLRGFRPTNLCALRTVKADIVCEVDISLTNELSKNDPMWMETGQYGVINFISKAT
;
A
#
# COMPACT_ATOMS: atom_id res chain seq x y z
N MET A 1 9.80 -20.73 24.16
CA MET A 1 10.22 -19.31 24.08
C MET A 1 9.47 -18.58 22.97
N GLU A 2 9.48 -19.11 21.73
CA GLU A 2 8.80 -18.51 20.57
C GLU A 2 7.38 -17.98 20.86
N ASN A 3 6.47 -18.87 21.29
CA ASN A 3 5.07 -18.51 21.55
C ASN A 3 4.93 -17.40 22.59
N HIS A 4 5.80 -17.38 23.60
CA HIS A 4 5.80 -16.35 24.63
C HIS A 4 6.26 -14.98 24.12
N LEU A 5 7.25 -14.96 23.23
CA LEU A 5 7.67 -13.73 22.55
C LEU A 5 6.57 -13.18 21.63
N ILE A 6 5.83 -14.06 20.94
CA ILE A 6 4.69 -13.69 20.10
C ILE A 6 3.56 -13.10 20.95
N GLU A 7 3.21 -13.75 22.07
CA GLU A 7 2.18 -13.26 23.00
C GLU A 7 2.58 -11.90 23.59
N CYS A 8 3.81 -11.75 24.07
CA CYS A 8 4.30 -10.47 24.56
C CYS A 8 4.25 -9.40 23.45
N ASN A 9 4.63 -9.75 22.20
CA ASN A 9 4.50 -8.82 21.07
C ASN A 9 3.07 -8.38 20.84
N LYS A 10 2.11 -9.31 20.83
CA LYS A 10 0.69 -8.98 20.67
C LYS A 10 0.21 -8.05 21.78
N PHE A 11 0.58 -8.34 23.03
CA PHE A 11 0.20 -7.54 24.17
C PHE A 11 0.79 -6.12 24.14
N ILE A 12 2.05 -5.96 23.72
CA ILE A 12 2.69 -4.64 23.68
C ILE A 12 2.46 -3.87 22.38
N ASN A 13 1.94 -4.52 21.34
CA ASN A 13 1.63 -3.94 20.04
C ASN A 13 0.14 -3.63 19.94
N LEU A 14 -0.38 -2.81 20.85
CA LEU A 14 -1.76 -2.33 20.82
C LEU A 14 -1.87 -1.22 19.77
N GLN A 15 -2.34 -1.58 18.58
CA GLN A 15 -2.83 -0.64 17.57
C GLN A 15 -4.30 -0.96 17.32
N ASP A 16 -5.11 -0.76 18.36
CA ASP A 16 -6.55 -0.99 18.28
C ASP A 16 -7.26 0.25 17.72
N GLU A 17 -8.56 0.16 17.49
CA GLU A 17 -9.38 1.21 16.87
C GLU A 17 -9.20 2.61 17.52
N GLU A 18 -8.91 2.65 18.82
CA GLU A 18 -8.61 3.88 19.57
C GLU A 18 -7.33 4.60 19.10
N ALA A 19 -6.26 3.87 18.74
CA ALA A 19 -5.03 4.46 18.22
C ALA A 19 -5.29 5.20 16.90
N GLY A 20 -6.17 4.64 16.06
CA GLY A 20 -6.64 5.28 14.83
C GLY A 20 -7.44 6.56 15.10
N LYS A 21 -8.24 6.59 16.17
CA LYS A 21 -8.98 7.80 16.59
C LYS A 21 -8.04 8.90 17.10
N ILE A 22 -7.08 8.58 17.96
CA ILE A 22 -6.09 9.55 18.49
C ILE A 22 -5.23 10.12 17.35
N THR A 23 -4.84 9.29 16.37
CA THR A 23 -4.04 9.74 15.23
C THR A 23 -4.78 10.78 14.37
N LYS A 24 -6.11 10.68 14.26
CA LYS A 24 -6.92 11.72 13.57
C LYS A 24 -6.85 13.05 14.32
N HIS A 25 -6.93 13.03 15.65
CA HIS A 25 -6.80 14.24 16.48
C HIS A 25 -5.42 14.86 16.36
N PHE A 26 -4.35 14.06 16.39
CA PHE A 26 -2.98 14.54 16.12
C PHE A 26 -2.92 15.33 14.79
N LYS A 27 -3.41 14.76 13.68
CA LYS A 27 -3.37 15.41 12.36
C LYS A 27 -4.15 16.73 12.34
N GLN A 28 -5.32 16.77 12.98
CA GLN A 28 -6.13 17.99 13.09
C GLN A 28 -5.39 19.09 13.85
N ILE A 29 -4.80 18.76 15.01
CA ILE A 29 -4.06 19.73 15.84
C ILE A 29 -2.80 20.19 15.12
N TYR A 30 -2.03 19.28 14.52
CA TYR A 30 -0.85 19.63 13.75
C TYR A 30 -1.20 20.64 12.65
N LYS A 31 -2.22 20.33 11.84
CA LYS A 31 -2.71 21.21 10.77
C LYS A 31 -3.16 22.56 11.32
N PHE A 32 -3.96 22.57 12.38
CA PHE A 32 -4.41 23.81 13.01
C PHE A 32 -3.24 24.70 13.45
N VAL A 33 -2.23 24.11 14.10
CA VAL A 33 -1.03 24.83 14.55
C VAL A 33 -0.28 25.41 13.34
N THR A 34 0.02 24.60 12.31
CA THR A 34 0.77 25.08 11.15
C THR A 34 -0.01 26.09 10.29
N ASP A 35 -1.31 25.91 10.13
CA ASP A 35 -2.16 26.87 9.40
C ASP A 35 -2.19 28.21 10.15
N SER A 36 -2.30 28.18 11.48
CA SER A 36 -2.25 29.39 12.32
C SER A 36 -0.89 30.08 12.26
N MET A 37 0.21 29.34 12.17
CA MET A 37 1.55 29.88 11.95
C MET A 37 1.64 30.57 10.58
N ALA A 38 1.16 29.93 9.52
CA ALA A 38 1.18 30.47 8.15
C ALA A 38 0.28 31.69 7.95
N GLN A 39 -0.79 31.83 8.74
CA GLN A 39 -1.62 33.04 8.74
C GLN A 39 -0.92 34.26 9.37
N LYS A 40 -0.01 34.01 10.31
CA LYS A 40 0.65 35.07 11.09
C LYS A 40 2.04 35.45 10.57
N ASP A 41 2.73 34.52 9.91
CA ASP A 41 4.10 34.73 9.45
C ASP A 41 4.23 34.36 7.96
N ASN A 42 4.46 35.39 7.13
CA ASN A 42 4.60 35.23 5.68
C ASN A 42 5.84 34.42 5.31
N VAL A 43 6.94 34.51 6.08
CA VAL A 43 8.14 33.72 5.79
C VAL A 43 7.83 32.25 6.01
N PHE A 44 7.15 31.91 7.11
CA PHE A 44 6.70 30.55 7.36
C PHE A 44 5.77 30.05 6.26
N LYS A 45 4.77 30.85 5.88
CA LYS A 45 3.84 30.53 4.79
C LYS A 45 4.55 30.20 3.48
N ASP A 46 5.60 30.94 3.14
CA ASP A 46 6.34 30.78 1.89
C ASP A 46 7.24 29.54 1.88
N ILE A 47 7.87 29.22 3.02
CA ILE A 47 8.89 28.16 3.07
C ILE A 47 8.37 26.83 3.63
N PHE A 48 7.23 26.81 4.34
CA PHE A 48 6.62 25.58 4.83
C PHE A 48 6.18 24.70 3.66
N GLN A 49 6.60 23.44 3.68
CA GLN A 49 6.34 22.51 2.57
C GLN A 49 5.26 21.50 2.92
N ARG A 50 5.43 20.81 4.05
CA ARG A 50 4.57 19.66 4.41
C ARG A 50 4.70 19.29 5.88
N GLU A 51 3.70 18.57 6.36
CA GLU A 51 3.81 17.74 7.55
C GLU A 51 4.62 16.46 7.24
N GLN A 52 5.40 16.00 8.21
CA GLN A 52 6.05 14.70 8.11
C GLN A 52 6.10 14.03 9.49
N LEU A 53 5.42 12.89 9.62
CA LEU A 53 5.44 12.10 10.84
C LEU A 53 6.72 11.27 10.91
N ALA A 54 7.45 11.39 12.01
CA ALA A 54 8.70 10.70 12.26
C ALA A 54 8.61 9.80 13.50
N GLY A 55 9.72 9.18 13.85
CA GLY A 55 9.86 8.45 15.10
C GLY A 55 9.12 7.12 15.16
N SER A 56 8.96 6.62 16.39
CA SER A 56 8.65 5.20 16.62
C SER A 56 7.27 4.77 16.13
N TYR A 57 6.28 5.66 16.25
CA TYR A 57 4.93 5.40 15.78
C TYR A 57 4.89 5.29 14.26
N ALA A 58 5.52 6.24 13.57
CA ALA A 58 5.61 6.30 12.13
C ALA A 58 6.40 5.11 11.54
N ASP A 59 7.41 4.62 12.25
CA ASP A 59 8.23 3.46 11.90
C ASP A 59 7.55 2.10 12.20
N ASN A 60 6.35 2.10 12.78
CA ASN A 60 5.64 0.93 13.28
C ASN A 60 6.46 0.11 14.30
N ILE A 61 7.15 0.80 15.21
CA ILE A 61 7.97 0.23 16.30
C ILE A 61 7.65 0.85 17.66
N LYS A 62 6.49 1.52 17.80
CA LYS A 62 5.98 2.01 19.10
C LYS A 62 5.54 0.82 19.96
N VAL A 63 5.62 1.00 21.27
CA VAL A 63 5.21 0.04 22.31
C VAL A 63 4.04 0.68 23.02
N GLY A 64 2.90 -0.02 23.11
CA GLY A 64 1.66 0.51 23.66
C GLY A 64 0.93 1.50 22.73
N GLN A 65 -0.04 2.20 23.31
CA GLN A 65 -0.84 3.23 22.63
C GLN A 65 0.04 4.41 22.17
N PRO A 66 -0.34 5.11 21.09
CA PRO A 66 0.39 6.29 20.61
C PRO A 66 0.12 7.49 21.52
N ASP A 67 0.93 7.61 22.56
CA ASP A 67 0.94 8.69 23.55
C ASP A 67 1.85 9.86 23.18
N GLU A 68 2.62 9.74 22.09
CA GLU A 68 3.60 10.72 21.64
C GLU A 68 3.80 10.60 20.12
N TYR A 69 3.70 11.74 19.43
CA TYR A 69 3.86 11.87 17.98
C TYR A 69 5.03 12.81 17.65
N ASP A 70 6.08 12.30 17.02
CA ASP A 70 7.14 13.13 16.45
C ASP A 70 6.69 13.74 15.12
N ALA A 71 6.55 15.06 15.06
CA ALA A 71 6.03 15.77 13.90
C ALA A 71 7.06 16.77 13.35
N LEU A 72 7.59 16.49 12.17
CA LEU A 72 8.52 17.38 11.49
C LEU A 72 7.77 18.52 10.79
N VAL A 73 8.13 19.75 11.15
CA VAL A 73 7.77 20.97 10.44
C VAL A 73 8.80 21.16 9.33
N VAL A 74 8.47 20.69 8.13
CA VAL A 74 9.41 20.66 7.00
C VAL A 74 9.40 21.99 6.25
N LEU A 75 10.56 22.65 6.24
CA LEU A 75 10.80 23.94 5.61
C LEU A 75 11.77 23.80 4.42
N LYS A 76 11.65 24.69 3.44
CA LYS A 76 12.57 24.77 2.30
C LYS A 76 12.93 26.23 2.00
N PHE A 77 14.15 26.61 2.39
CA PHE A 77 14.73 27.88 1.95
C PHE A 77 15.14 27.79 0.47
N SER A 78 15.14 28.94 -0.21
CA SER A 78 15.52 29.03 -1.62
C SER A 78 17.03 28.91 -1.82
N ASP A 79 17.42 28.17 -2.86
CA ASP A 79 18.80 27.95 -3.33
C ASP A 79 19.84 27.61 -2.23
N PRO A 80 19.58 26.61 -1.36
CA PRO A 80 20.50 26.26 -0.30
C PRO A 80 21.69 25.44 -0.81
N VAL A 81 22.87 25.71 -0.27
CA VAL A 81 24.10 24.94 -0.47
C VAL A 81 24.48 24.28 0.85
N VAL A 82 24.55 22.95 0.86
CA VAL A 82 24.90 22.15 2.04
C VAL A 82 26.40 21.86 2.05
N GLU A 83 27.06 22.17 3.15
CA GLU A 83 28.49 22.00 3.35
C GLU A 83 28.81 21.09 4.55
N LYS A 84 29.99 20.45 4.52
CA LYS A 84 30.48 19.61 5.62
C LYS A 84 30.74 20.45 6.87
N SER A 85 30.12 20.08 8.00
CA SER A 85 30.58 20.56 9.30
C SER A 85 31.85 19.81 9.74
N LEU A 86 32.63 20.44 10.62
CA LEU A 86 33.71 19.77 11.35
C LEU A 86 33.15 18.74 12.35
N LYS A 87 31.89 18.88 12.77
CA LYS A 87 31.21 17.93 13.65
C LYS A 87 30.64 16.78 12.83
N ALA A 88 31.04 15.54 13.13
CA ALA A 88 30.53 14.36 12.43
C ALA A 88 29.01 14.23 12.58
N GLY A 89 28.31 13.99 11.47
CA GLY A 89 26.85 13.93 11.42
C GLY A 89 26.13 15.29 11.34
N PHE A 90 26.88 16.38 11.23
CA PHE A 90 26.34 17.73 11.06
C PHE A 90 26.72 18.34 9.71
N VAL A 91 25.91 19.29 9.27
CA VAL A 91 26.11 20.12 8.06
C VAL A 91 25.96 21.59 8.39
N LYS A 92 26.52 22.43 7.53
CA LYS A 92 26.21 23.87 7.46
C LYS A 92 25.42 24.14 6.19
N ILE A 93 24.52 25.12 6.23
CA ILE A 93 23.62 25.41 5.11
C ILE A 93 23.77 26.88 4.74
N ASN A 94 24.33 27.16 3.58
CA ASN A 94 24.52 28.51 3.06
C ASN A 94 23.37 28.88 2.12
N ILE A 95 22.72 30.02 2.35
CA ILE A 95 21.61 30.52 1.52
C ILE A 95 21.93 31.89 0.91
N THR A 96 23.20 32.19 0.67
CA THR A 96 23.62 33.47 0.05
C THR A 96 22.88 33.75 -1.27
N ASN A 97 22.61 32.72 -2.07
CA ASN A 97 21.82 32.86 -3.29
C ASN A 97 20.34 33.12 -3.01
N GLY A 98 19.76 32.42 -2.02
CA GLY A 98 18.42 32.67 -1.53
C GLY A 98 18.23 34.09 -0.99
N LEU A 99 19.23 34.64 -0.28
CA LEU A 99 19.20 36.01 0.26
C LEU A 99 19.14 37.09 -0.83
N LYS A 100 19.71 36.83 -2.01
CA LYS A 100 19.60 37.74 -3.17
C LYS A 100 18.17 37.83 -3.67
N LYS A 101 17.40 36.74 -3.56
CA LYS A 101 15.99 36.66 -3.98
C LYS A 101 15.03 37.10 -2.88
N PHE A 102 15.34 36.78 -1.63
CA PHE A 102 14.46 36.95 -0.47
C PHE A 102 15.20 37.64 0.69
N ALA A 103 15.20 38.98 0.68
CA ALA A 103 15.87 39.79 1.70
C ALA A 103 15.37 39.52 3.13
N HIS A 104 14.11 39.08 3.27
CA HIS A 104 13.51 38.74 4.56
C HIS A 104 14.07 37.47 5.22
N TYR A 105 14.95 36.71 4.55
CA TYR A 105 15.70 35.61 5.18
C TYR A 105 16.86 36.08 6.07
N LYS A 106 17.26 37.36 5.99
CA LYS A 106 18.38 37.95 6.73
C LYS A 106 18.38 37.67 8.25
N PRO A 107 17.25 37.61 8.97
CA PRO A 107 17.24 37.30 10.42
C PRO A 107 17.71 35.88 10.77
N PHE A 108 17.73 34.96 9.81
CA PHE A 108 18.04 33.55 10.04
C PHE A 108 19.49 33.19 9.72
N VAL A 109 20.33 34.13 9.29
CA VAL A 109 21.70 33.86 8.81
C VAL A 109 22.77 34.63 9.57
N ASP A 110 24.02 34.15 9.51
CA ASP A 110 25.20 34.91 9.90
C ASP A 110 25.68 35.88 8.80
N GLY A 111 26.77 36.60 9.07
CA GLY A 111 27.38 37.55 8.11
C GLY A 111 27.92 36.89 6.82
N ASN A 112 28.07 35.57 6.79
CA ASN A 112 28.54 34.80 5.64
C ASN A 112 27.38 34.06 4.93
N GLY A 113 26.13 34.28 5.34
CA GLY A 113 24.94 33.69 4.74
C GLY A 113 24.63 32.26 5.18
N TYR A 114 25.23 31.76 6.26
CA TYR A 114 24.89 30.45 6.83
C TYR A 114 23.66 30.52 7.73
N LEU A 115 22.70 29.61 7.51
CA LEU A 115 21.52 29.47 8.35
C LEU A 115 21.88 29.07 9.78
N LEU A 116 21.40 29.87 10.72
CA LEU A 116 21.61 29.72 12.15
C LEU A 116 20.50 28.86 12.75
N GLN A 117 20.88 27.67 13.18
CA GLN A 117 20.02 26.63 13.75
C GLN A 117 19.23 27.12 14.97
N ASP A 118 19.86 27.90 15.86
CA ASP A 118 19.23 28.47 17.05
C ASP A 118 18.18 29.54 16.70
N LYS A 119 18.41 30.34 15.64
CA LYS A 119 17.47 31.38 15.19
C LYS A 119 16.21 30.77 14.60
N VAL A 120 16.35 29.79 13.71
CA VAL A 120 15.19 29.08 13.12
C VAL A 120 14.42 28.32 14.20
N LEU A 121 15.11 27.66 15.14
CA LEU A 121 14.45 26.95 16.24
C LEU A 121 13.69 27.91 17.17
N ALA A 122 14.29 29.04 17.54
CA ALA A 122 13.64 30.04 18.38
C ALA A 122 12.40 30.65 17.70
N TRP A 123 12.49 30.92 16.40
CA TRP A 123 11.39 31.44 15.59
C TRP A 123 10.20 30.47 15.54
N ILE A 124 10.43 29.19 15.22
CA ILE A 124 9.38 28.16 15.20
C ILE A 124 8.72 28.01 16.58
N ARG A 125 9.53 27.98 17.65
CA ARG A 125 9.01 27.92 19.03
C ARG A 125 8.14 29.12 19.37
N ALA A 126 8.60 30.33 19.04
CA ALA A 126 7.86 31.56 19.31
C ALA A 126 6.49 31.54 18.63
N MET A 127 6.42 31.11 17.37
CA MET A 127 5.14 30.99 16.66
C MET A 127 4.20 29.98 17.31
N ILE A 128 4.69 28.79 17.69
CA ILE A 128 3.85 27.78 18.35
C ILE A 128 3.35 28.28 19.71
N TYR A 129 4.21 28.92 20.52
CA TYR A 129 3.78 29.55 21.78
C TYR A 129 2.73 30.64 21.57
N ASP A 130 2.88 31.46 20.52
CA ASP A 130 1.92 32.52 20.19
C ASP A 130 0.56 31.94 19.75
N VAL A 131 0.55 30.86 18.96
CA VAL A 131 -0.67 30.12 18.60
C VAL A 131 -1.39 29.65 19.88
N ILE A 132 -0.68 28.96 20.78
CA ILE A 132 -1.26 28.42 22.02
C ILE A 132 -1.80 29.54 22.92
N LYS A 133 -1.03 30.64 23.05
CA LYS A 133 -1.45 31.82 23.82
C LYS A 133 -2.70 32.47 23.23
N THR A 134 -2.78 32.59 21.91
CA THR A 134 -3.96 33.14 21.21
C THR A 134 -5.20 32.29 21.46
N CYS A 135 -5.03 30.96 21.50
CA CYS A 135 -6.07 30.01 21.83
C CYS A 135 -6.40 29.93 23.33
N LYS A 136 -5.72 30.69 24.20
CA LYS A 136 -5.85 30.59 25.67
C LYS A 136 -5.71 29.14 26.17
N ASN A 137 -4.76 28.39 25.60
CA ASN A 137 -4.52 26.96 25.84
C ASN A 137 -5.68 26.01 25.44
N ILE A 138 -6.72 26.50 24.78
CA ILE A 138 -7.85 25.68 24.31
C ILE A 138 -7.94 25.73 22.79
N ILE A 139 -7.60 24.63 22.14
CA ILE A 139 -7.70 24.48 20.69
C ILE A 139 -9.10 23.93 20.36
N LYS A 140 -9.87 24.67 19.56
CA LYS A 140 -11.20 24.27 19.09
C LYS A 140 -11.15 24.04 17.59
N ILE A 141 -11.50 22.83 17.16
CA ILE A 141 -11.51 22.44 15.75
C ILE A 141 -12.83 21.72 15.50
N GLU A 142 -13.72 22.36 14.75
CA GLU A 142 -15.08 21.85 14.48
C GLU A 142 -15.82 21.50 15.79
N ARG A 143 -16.16 20.22 15.99
CA ARG A 143 -16.85 19.69 17.20
C ARG A 143 -15.89 19.16 18.27
N ASN A 144 -14.59 19.25 18.04
CA ASN A 144 -13.55 18.77 18.96
C ASN A 144 -12.93 19.92 19.76
N GLU A 145 -12.62 19.65 21.02
CA GLU A 145 -12.00 20.61 21.93
C GLU A 145 -10.84 19.95 22.67
N TYR A 146 -9.70 20.64 22.68
CA TYR A 146 -8.46 20.14 23.24
C TYR A 146 -7.84 21.17 24.20
N GLU A 147 -7.38 20.70 25.34
CA GLU A 147 -6.60 21.48 26.29
C GLU A 147 -5.11 21.20 26.06
N VAL A 148 -4.34 22.27 25.84
CA VAL A 148 -2.87 22.22 25.88
C VAL A 148 -2.47 22.37 27.34
N GLU A 149 -2.32 21.25 28.05
CA GLU A 149 -1.97 21.25 29.48
C GLU A 149 -0.55 21.80 29.71
N LYS A 150 0.33 21.58 28.73
CA LYS A 150 1.73 22.00 28.81
C LYS A 150 2.34 22.20 27.43
N ALA A 151 3.22 23.18 27.31
CA ALA A 151 4.07 23.40 26.14
C ALA A 151 5.52 23.52 26.59
N THR A 152 6.33 22.48 26.35
CA THR A 152 7.73 22.45 26.80
C THR A 152 8.71 22.35 25.65
N SER A 153 9.86 22.99 25.81
CA SER A 153 10.95 22.89 24.84
C SER A 153 12.02 21.95 25.36
N ASN A 154 12.29 20.86 24.64
CA ASN A 154 13.35 19.91 24.98
C ASN A 154 14.16 19.53 23.74
N GLY A 155 15.48 19.74 23.77
CA GLY A 155 16.35 19.47 22.63
C GLY A 155 15.85 20.16 21.34
N PRO A 156 15.64 19.43 20.23
CA PRO A 156 15.14 19.98 18.96
C PRO A 156 13.62 20.20 18.93
N ALA A 157 12.87 19.68 19.90
CA ALA A 157 11.41 19.68 19.87
C ALA A 157 10.81 20.82 20.71
N ILE A 158 9.57 21.17 20.37
CA ILE A 158 8.57 21.74 21.29
C ILE A 158 7.43 20.73 21.42
N THR A 159 7.26 20.23 22.64
CA THR A 159 6.30 19.20 23.02
C THR A 159 5.03 19.86 23.54
N LEU A 160 3.90 19.57 22.91
CA LEU A 160 2.57 19.96 23.38
C LEU A 160 1.90 18.76 24.04
N ASP A 161 1.62 18.85 25.34
CA ASP A 161 0.83 17.87 26.07
C ASP A 161 -0.65 18.20 25.88
N ILE A 162 -1.34 17.34 25.13
CA ILE A 162 -2.73 17.53 24.72
C ILE A 162 -3.63 16.62 25.52
N LYS A 163 -4.70 17.19 26.07
CA LYS A 163 -5.84 16.47 26.64
C LYS A 163 -7.07 16.70 25.78
N ILE A 164 -7.71 15.60 25.39
CA ILE A 164 -8.97 15.65 24.65
C ILE A 164 -10.09 15.99 25.65
N ILE A 165 -10.68 17.18 25.53
CA ILE A 165 -11.83 17.59 26.35
C ILE A 165 -13.12 17.05 25.75
N ARG A 166 -13.26 17.23 24.43
CA ARG A 166 -14.44 16.80 23.67
C ARG A 166 -13.98 16.23 22.34
N SER A 167 -14.52 15.06 21.98
CA SER A 167 -14.27 14.41 20.70
C SER A 167 -15.56 13.93 20.05
N GLU A 168 -15.71 14.17 18.75
CA GLU A 168 -16.80 13.65 17.94
C GLU A 168 -16.68 12.14 17.69
N ASN A 169 -15.47 11.58 17.66
CA ASN A 169 -15.25 10.14 17.43
C ASN A 169 -15.25 9.31 18.73
N GLY A 170 -15.57 9.96 19.86
CA GLY A 170 -15.61 9.37 21.20
C GLY A 170 -14.23 9.08 21.82
N ALA A 171 -13.13 9.54 21.23
CA ALA A 171 -11.81 9.38 21.84
C ALA A 171 -11.70 10.19 23.13
N THR A 172 -11.03 9.60 24.11
CA THR A 172 -10.68 10.24 25.38
C THR A 172 -9.21 9.98 25.67
N GLY A 173 -8.62 10.78 26.55
CA GLY A 173 -7.23 10.59 27.01
C GLY A 173 -6.29 11.72 26.63
N LYS A 174 -4.99 11.43 26.76
CA LYS A 174 -3.89 12.38 26.61
C LYS A 174 -2.86 11.85 25.63
N PHE A 175 -2.24 12.75 24.88
CA PHE A 175 -1.09 12.44 24.04
C PHE A 175 -0.23 13.69 23.87
N SER A 176 1.01 13.51 23.46
CA SER A 176 1.95 14.59 23.22
C SER A 176 2.29 14.72 21.73
N ILE A 177 2.59 15.94 21.28
CA ILE A 177 3.06 16.22 19.93
C ILE A 177 4.40 16.94 20.01
N ASP A 178 5.43 16.31 19.47
CA ASP A 178 6.79 16.84 19.37
C ASP A 178 7.00 17.53 18.04
N PHE A 179 6.83 18.86 18.00
CA PHE A 179 7.11 19.65 16.81
C PHE A 179 8.62 19.88 16.67
N VAL A 180 9.20 19.40 15.57
CA VAL A 180 10.64 19.49 15.29
C VAL A 180 10.85 20.19 13.95
N SER A 181 11.63 21.28 13.94
CA SER A 181 11.94 21.98 12.70
C SER A 181 12.99 21.23 11.87
N ALA A 182 12.67 21.06 10.58
CA ALA A 182 13.43 20.27 9.64
C ALA A 182 13.60 21.01 8.30
N LEU A 183 14.80 20.98 7.73
CA LEU A 183 15.08 21.48 6.38
C LEU A 183 15.22 20.30 5.42
N ALA A 184 14.39 20.23 4.39
CA ALA A 184 14.40 19.11 3.44
C ALA A 184 15.33 19.36 2.24
N PHE A 185 16.12 18.35 1.88
CA PHE A 185 17.08 18.37 0.77
C PHE A 185 16.91 17.17 -0.12
N ASP A 186 16.96 17.37 -1.44
CA ASP A 186 16.87 16.28 -2.42
C ASP A 186 18.17 15.46 -2.44
N PHE A 187 18.06 14.14 -2.33
CA PHE A 187 19.22 13.25 -2.39
C PHE A 187 19.96 13.27 -3.72
N LYS A 188 19.28 13.58 -4.84
CA LYS A 188 19.91 13.67 -6.17
C LYS A 188 20.77 14.92 -6.29
N GLU A 189 20.35 16.01 -5.66
CA GLU A 189 21.07 17.28 -5.70
C GLU A 189 22.25 17.27 -4.72
N GLN A 190 22.02 16.82 -3.48
CA GLN A 190 22.99 16.92 -2.40
C GLN A 190 22.89 15.71 -1.47
N PHE A 191 23.74 14.69 -1.66
CA PHE A 191 23.81 13.49 -0.80
C PHE A 191 24.92 13.62 0.25
N PHE A 192 24.56 13.65 1.53
CA PHE A 192 25.50 13.88 2.61
C PHE A 192 25.57 12.68 3.57
N ALA A 193 26.08 11.52 3.17
CA ALA A 193 26.34 10.40 4.11
C ALA A 193 27.54 9.57 3.67
N ASP A 194 28.19 8.88 4.61
CA ASP A 194 29.32 7.98 4.31
C ASP A 194 28.87 6.67 3.66
N PHE A 195 27.58 6.36 3.75
CA PHE A 195 26.96 5.21 3.14
C PHE A 195 25.83 5.68 2.22
N LYS A 196 25.99 5.41 0.92
CA LYS A 196 24.94 5.61 -0.08
C LYS A 196 24.22 4.28 -0.33
N PRO A 197 22.91 4.18 -0.03
CA PRO A 197 22.13 3.01 -0.39
C PRO A 197 22.23 2.72 -1.90
N GLN A 198 22.17 1.44 -2.28
CA GLN A 198 22.12 1.06 -3.71
C GLN A 198 20.86 1.59 -4.40
N PHE A 199 19.76 1.72 -3.65
CA PHE A 199 18.49 2.27 -4.10
C PHE A 199 18.02 3.40 -3.18
N LEU A 200 17.72 4.56 -3.76
CA LEU A 200 17.16 5.72 -3.06
C LEU A 200 15.64 5.74 -3.28
N VAL A 201 14.91 5.08 -2.40
CA VAL A 201 13.43 5.01 -2.45
C VAL A 201 12.80 6.30 -1.89
N SER A 202 13.48 6.96 -0.94
CA SER A 202 13.10 8.31 -0.50
C SER A 202 13.76 9.38 -1.36
N LYS A 203 13.03 10.46 -1.64
CA LYS A 203 13.52 11.63 -2.40
C LYS A 203 14.31 12.62 -1.54
N TYR A 204 14.04 12.68 -0.23
CA TYR A 204 14.60 13.72 0.64
C TYR A 204 15.27 13.18 1.91
N TRP A 205 16.30 13.89 2.37
CA TRP A 205 16.76 13.85 3.77
C TRP A 205 16.50 15.20 4.45
N ASN A 206 16.60 15.21 5.78
CA ASN A 206 16.30 16.38 6.58
C ASN A 206 17.51 16.82 7.41
N ALA A 207 17.77 18.12 7.49
CA ALA A 207 18.65 18.70 8.50
C ALA A 207 17.79 19.25 9.66
N ILE A 208 18.05 18.79 10.88
CA ILE A 208 17.24 19.08 12.06
C ILE A 208 17.91 20.16 12.91
N ALA A 209 17.10 21.08 13.42
CA ALA A 209 17.57 22.14 14.29
C ALA A 209 17.84 21.63 15.72
N LYS A 210 18.98 20.97 15.94
CA LYS A 210 19.33 20.41 17.25
C LYS A 210 20.29 21.33 18.04
N PRO A 211 19.87 21.88 19.19
CA PRO A 211 20.72 22.78 19.97
C PRO A 211 21.94 22.05 20.53
N ASN A 212 23.08 22.75 20.56
CA ASN A 212 24.30 22.26 21.21
C ASN A 212 24.10 22.16 22.72
N LYS A 213 24.76 21.17 23.35
CA LYS A 213 24.77 21.03 24.83
C LYS A 213 25.32 22.29 25.52
N ASP A 214 26.26 22.96 24.88
CA ASP A 214 26.98 24.12 25.43
C ASP A 214 26.25 25.46 25.19
N LYS A 215 25.02 25.43 24.62
CA LYS A 215 24.17 26.60 24.38
C LYS A 215 24.83 27.75 23.58
N GLN A 216 25.76 27.42 22.68
CA GLN A 216 26.36 28.40 21.76
C GLN A 216 25.29 29.12 20.95
N LEU A 217 25.36 30.46 20.94
CA LEU A 217 24.51 31.32 20.12
C LEU A 217 25.04 31.38 18.68
N ASN A 218 24.15 31.65 17.73
CA ASN A 218 24.46 31.73 16.30
C ASN A 218 25.16 30.46 15.79
N ASN A 219 24.54 29.31 16.04
CA ASN A 219 25.07 28.00 15.67
C ASN A 219 24.72 27.66 14.20
N PRO A 220 25.69 27.50 13.29
CA PRO A 220 25.42 27.13 11.91
C PRO A 220 25.33 25.59 11.70
N ASP A 221 25.56 24.78 12.74
CA ASP A 221 25.59 23.32 12.62
C ASP A 221 24.20 22.69 12.78
N TRP A 222 23.75 21.97 11.75
CA TRP A 222 22.49 21.22 11.71
C TRP A 222 22.74 19.72 11.69
N ILE A 223 22.00 18.93 12.47
CA ILE A 223 22.18 17.47 12.50
C ILE A 223 21.46 16.81 11.33
N CYS A 224 22.11 15.88 10.65
CA CYS A 224 21.49 15.13 9.56
C CYS A 224 20.51 14.07 10.09
N SER A 225 19.35 13.95 9.44
CA SER A 225 18.31 12.97 9.73
C SER A 225 17.85 12.29 8.45
N TYR A 226 17.88 10.95 8.47
CA TYR A 226 17.50 10.09 7.35
C TYR A 226 16.30 9.23 7.70
N ALA A 227 15.38 9.76 8.51
CA ALA A 227 14.26 9.01 9.07
C ALA A 227 13.46 8.24 7.99
N ASP A 228 13.25 8.83 6.81
CA ASP A 228 12.55 8.16 5.71
C ASP A 228 13.35 6.98 5.17
N LEU A 229 14.65 7.14 4.90
CA LEU A 229 15.50 6.02 4.46
C LEU A 229 15.58 4.94 5.54
N GLU A 230 15.73 5.30 6.81
CA GLU A 230 15.73 4.30 7.89
C GLU A 230 14.43 3.50 7.92
N ARG A 231 13.29 4.13 7.64
CA ARG A 231 11.99 3.46 7.56
C ARG A 231 11.89 2.53 6.36
N GLU A 232 12.47 2.91 5.22
CA GLU A 232 12.62 2.02 4.07
C GLU A 232 13.42 0.77 4.45
N TYR A 233 14.51 0.92 5.21
CA TYR A 233 15.27 -0.20 5.76
C TYR A 233 14.52 -0.99 6.86
N LEU A 234 13.33 -0.57 7.26
CA LEU A 234 12.45 -1.36 8.14
C LEU A 234 11.31 -2.03 7.36
N LYS A 235 11.15 -1.77 6.06
CA LYS A 235 10.14 -2.46 5.24
C LYS A 235 10.45 -3.96 5.12
N ASP A 236 9.38 -4.74 5.05
CA ASP A 236 9.38 -6.20 4.83
C ASP A 236 10.19 -7.03 5.84
N THR A 237 10.41 -6.48 7.04
CA THR A 237 11.08 -7.17 8.15
C THR A 237 10.21 -7.19 9.41
N GLN A 238 9.15 -7.99 9.37
CA GLN A 238 8.19 -8.07 10.48
C GLN A 238 8.82 -8.57 11.79
N ASN A 239 9.73 -9.56 11.73
CA ASN A 239 10.40 -10.05 12.93
C ASN A 239 11.39 -9.00 13.50
N MET A 240 12.09 -8.25 12.64
CA MET A 240 12.94 -7.13 13.07
C MET A 240 12.14 -6.08 13.86
N LYS A 241 10.97 -5.66 13.35
CA LYS A 241 10.09 -4.69 14.03
C LYS A 241 9.58 -5.22 15.37
N GLN A 242 9.13 -6.48 15.39
CA GLN A 242 8.70 -7.16 16.62
C GLN A 242 9.81 -7.20 17.68
N LEU A 243 11.03 -7.53 17.28
CA LEU A 243 12.17 -7.56 18.19
C LEU A 243 12.53 -6.16 18.70
N ILE A 244 12.54 -5.14 17.85
CA ILE A 244 12.74 -3.75 18.28
C ILE A 244 11.73 -3.37 19.36
N ARG A 245 10.44 -3.71 19.21
CA ARG A 245 9.42 -3.46 20.25
C ARG A 245 9.72 -4.20 21.55
N LEU A 246 10.11 -5.48 21.48
CA LEU A 246 10.47 -6.27 22.66
C LEU A 246 11.66 -5.64 23.41
N PHE A 247 12.73 -5.26 22.71
CA PHE A 247 13.89 -4.65 23.34
C PHE A 247 13.60 -3.25 23.90
N LYS A 248 12.74 -2.48 23.23
CA LYS A 248 12.25 -1.20 23.78
C LYS A 248 11.46 -1.43 25.07
N LYS A 249 10.57 -2.44 25.09
CA LYS A 249 9.81 -2.79 26.29
C LYS A 249 10.72 -3.22 27.45
N ILE A 250 11.75 -4.02 27.18
CA ILE A 250 12.75 -4.41 28.19
C ILE A 250 13.49 -3.18 28.71
N ARG A 251 13.93 -2.26 27.84
CA ARG A 251 14.55 -1.00 28.25
C ARG A 251 13.64 -0.22 29.21
N ASP A 252 12.37 -0.05 28.84
CA ASP A 252 11.40 0.73 29.61
C ASP A 252 11.14 0.12 30.98
N LYS A 253 10.88 -1.17 31.02
CA LYS A 253 10.66 -1.90 32.27
C LYS A 253 11.87 -1.84 33.21
N GLU A 254 13.08 -1.91 32.67
CA GLU A 254 14.32 -1.89 33.46
C GLU A 254 14.82 -0.47 33.76
N ASN A 255 14.04 0.56 33.43
CA ASN A 255 14.33 1.98 33.66
C ASN A 255 15.67 2.44 33.04
N LEU A 256 15.99 1.92 31.84
CA LEU A 256 17.25 2.22 31.14
C LEU A 256 17.11 3.48 30.26
N ALA A 257 16.73 4.61 30.85
CA ALA A 257 16.46 5.86 30.12
C ALA A 257 17.66 6.39 29.31
N ASN A 258 18.89 6.13 29.76
CA ASN A 258 20.11 6.50 29.04
C ASN A 258 20.32 5.67 27.76
N PHE A 259 19.71 4.48 27.66
CA PHE A 259 19.77 3.62 26.47
C PHE A 259 18.63 3.95 25.50
N LYS A 260 18.76 5.07 24.80
CA LYS A 260 17.67 5.66 23.97
C LYS A 260 17.05 4.66 22.98
N SER A 261 15.74 4.79 22.70
CA SER A 261 15.02 4.04 21.65
C SER A 261 15.76 3.98 20.32
N TYR A 262 16.36 5.11 19.94
CA TYR A 262 17.09 5.22 18.68
C TYR A 262 18.35 4.35 18.64
N TYR A 263 19.02 4.11 19.77
CA TYR A 263 20.19 3.21 19.83
C TYR A 263 19.80 1.78 19.49
N ILE A 264 18.65 1.31 20.02
CA ILE A 264 18.09 0.00 19.69
C ILE A 264 17.80 -0.09 18.19
N LYS A 265 17.06 0.88 17.64
CA LYS A 265 16.76 0.93 16.19
C LYS A 265 18.06 0.84 15.35
N LEU A 266 19.08 1.60 15.74
CA LEU A 266 20.34 1.69 15.01
C LEU A 266 21.14 0.39 14.99
N ILE A 267 21.20 -0.32 16.13
CA ILE A 267 21.85 -1.65 16.21
C ILE A 267 21.17 -2.63 15.25
N PHE A 268 19.84 -2.62 15.20
CA PHE A 268 19.07 -3.46 14.28
C PHE A 268 19.33 -3.08 12.81
N LEU A 269 19.38 -1.79 12.47
CA LEU A 269 19.71 -1.33 11.11
C LEU A 269 21.11 -1.80 10.68
N HIS A 270 22.11 -1.68 11.56
CA HIS A 270 23.46 -2.23 11.31
C HIS A 270 23.42 -3.73 11.07
N GLN A 271 22.67 -4.49 11.89
CA GLN A 271 22.56 -5.92 11.68
C GLN A 271 21.88 -6.27 10.36
N ARG A 272 20.83 -5.54 9.98
CA ARG A 272 20.18 -5.73 8.67
C ARG A 272 21.18 -5.55 7.53
N ARG A 273 22.01 -4.51 7.59
CA ARG A 273 23.07 -4.28 6.61
C ARG A 273 24.13 -5.38 6.63
N ASN A 274 24.58 -5.82 7.81
CA ASN A 274 25.57 -6.89 7.93
C ASN A 274 25.07 -8.22 7.34
N LYS A 275 23.74 -8.45 7.36
CA LYS A 275 23.08 -9.66 6.87
C LYS A 275 22.36 -9.44 5.54
N GLU A 276 22.62 -8.34 4.84
CA GLU A 276 21.91 -7.96 3.60
C GLU A 276 22.01 -9.03 2.51
N LYS A 277 23.13 -9.78 2.47
CA LYS A 277 23.33 -10.91 1.54
C LYS A 277 22.58 -12.20 1.93
N GLN A 278 21.91 -12.23 3.08
CA GLN A 278 21.21 -13.40 3.60
C GLN A 278 19.68 -13.16 3.59
N ASN A 279 19.05 -13.38 2.43
CA ASN A 279 17.64 -13.05 2.15
C ASN A 279 16.59 -13.61 3.13
N ASN A 280 16.95 -14.61 3.95
CA ASN A 280 16.06 -15.23 4.94
C ASN A 280 16.47 -14.96 6.40
N TYR A 281 17.48 -14.13 6.67
CA TYR A 281 17.96 -13.88 8.03
C TYR A 281 16.83 -13.39 8.95
N TRP A 282 16.09 -12.37 8.54
CA TRP A 282 14.95 -11.84 9.31
C TRP A 282 13.68 -12.68 9.22
N LYS A 283 13.68 -13.81 8.48
CA LYS A 283 12.57 -14.77 8.43
C LYS A 283 12.74 -15.94 9.41
N GLN A 284 13.86 -16.00 10.13
CA GLN A 284 14.08 -16.95 11.22
C GLN A 284 13.09 -16.72 12.37
N SER A 285 12.98 -17.71 13.27
CA SER A 285 12.09 -17.63 14.42
C SER A 285 12.46 -16.46 15.35
N LEU A 286 11.47 -15.87 16.02
CA LEU A 286 11.69 -14.75 16.93
C LEU A 286 12.62 -15.12 18.07
N SER A 287 12.57 -16.36 18.57
CA SER A 287 13.40 -16.87 19.65
C SER A 287 14.88 -16.92 19.29
N VAL A 288 15.22 -17.38 18.08
CA VAL A 288 16.61 -17.41 17.59
C VAL A 288 17.13 -15.99 17.43
N LEU A 289 16.36 -15.15 16.72
CA LEU A 289 16.75 -13.77 16.46
C LEU A 289 16.80 -12.92 17.74
N PHE A 290 15.92 -13.18 18.72
CA PHE A 290 15.89 -12.48 19.99
C PHE A 290 17.18 -12.70 20.77
N LEU A 291 17.64 -13.95 20.89
CA LEU A 291 18.88 -14.27 21.59
C LEU A 291 20.10 -13.68 20.87
N GLU A 292 20.19 -13.85 19.54
CA GLU A 292 21.27 -13.28 18.73
C GLU A 292 21.33 -11.75 18.86
N MET A 293 20.19 -11.07 18.72
CA MET A 293 20.14 -9.60 18.85
C MET A 293 20.44 -9.12 20.27
N PHE A 294 20.10 -9.90 21.30
CA PHE A 294 20.47 -9.57 22.68
C PHE A 294 21.99 -9.55 22.84
N ASP A 295 22.66 -10.56 22.30
CA ASP A 295 24.12 -10.70 22.37
C ASP A 295 24.81 -9.60 21.55
N ILE A 296 24.27 -9.23 20.39
CA ILE A 296 24.76 -8.10 19.58
C ILE A 296 24.63 -6.76 20.34
N ILE A 297 23.53 -6.53 21.05
CA ILE A 297 23.35 -5.32 21.88
C ILE A 297 24.41 -5.28 22.99
N LEU A 298 24.66 -6.41 23.67
CA LEU A 298 25.68 -6.51 24.70
C LEU A 298 27.08 -6.25 24.15
N ASP A 299 27.38 -6.73 22.94
CA ASP A 299 28.67 -6.52 22.29
C ASP A 299 28.93 -5.03 21.97
N HIS A 300 27.93 -4.31 21.45
CA HIS A 300 28.04 -2.85 21.24
C HIS A 300 28.30 -2.10 22.54
N LEU A 301 27.60 -2.46 23.62
CA LEU A 301 27.80 -1.84 24.93
C LEU A 301 29.17 -2.16 25.51
N LYS A 302 29.62 -3.42 25.40
CA LYS A 302 30.93 -3.87 25.87
C LYS A 302 32.07 -3.13 25.17
N ARG A 303 31.94 -2.89 23.87
CA ARG A 303 32.92 -2.13 23.07
C ARG A 303 32.80 -0.62 23.24
N CYS A 304 31.80 -0.13 23.98
CA CYS A 304 31.49 1.29 24.14
C CYS A 304 31.34 2.02 22.78
N GLU A 305 30.85 1.30 21.77
CA GLU A 305 30.82 1.77 20.39
C GLU A 305 29.47 1.50 19.72
N LEU A 306 28.79 2.58 19.34
CA LEU A 306 27.64 2.54 18.44
C LEU A 306 27.77 3.66 17.41
N VAL A 307 28.44 3.36 16.31
CA VAL A 307 28.64 4.30 15.20
C VAL A 307 27.31 4.58 14.49
N SER A 308 27.12 5.80 14.02
CA SER A 308 25.98 6.16 13.17
C SER A 308 25.93 5.29 11.93
N PHE A 309 24.73 4.87 11.54
CA PHE A 309 24.51 4.09 10.32
C PHE A 309 24.92 4.88 9.06
N TRP A 310 24.81 6.21 9.13
CA TRP A 310 25.04 7.13 8.02
C TRP A 310 26.41 7.83 8.08
N HIS A 311 27.01 7.95 9.27
CA HIS A 311 28.28 8.66 9.47
C HIS A 311 29.27 7.87 10.33
N LYS A 312 30.28 7.28 9.69
CA LYS A 312 31.24 6.34 10.29
C LYS A 312 32.07 6.93 11.43
N LYS A 313 32.26 8.26 11.44
CA LYS A 313 33.02 8.97 12.49
C LYS A 313 32.16 9.39 13.68
N TYR A 314 30.84 9.20 13.62
CA TYR A 314 29.93 9.65 14.68
C TYR A 314 29.53 8.50 15.60
N ASN A 315 30.22 8.33 16.74
CA ASN A 315 29.84 7.35 17.77
C ASN A 315 28.74 7.93 18.68
N LEU A 316 27.54 7.35 18.68
CA LEU A 316 26.41 7.82 19.49
C LEU A 316 26.60 7.59 21.00
N PHE A 317 27.42 6.62 21.39
CA PHE A 317 27.74 6.38 22.81
C PHE A 317 28.69 7.41 23.41
N SER A 318 29.36 8.23 22.59
CA SER A 318 30.16 9.37 23.08
C SER A 318 29.37 10.37 23.93
N GLY A 319 28.04 10.37 23.82
CA GLY A 319 27.17 11.20 24.64
C GLY A 319 26.91 10.67 26.06
N LEU A 320 27.37 9.46 26.38
CA LEU A 320 27.28 8.78 27.67
C LEU A 320 28.67 8.71 28.31
N ASN A 321 28.73 8.76 29.64
CA ASN A 321 29.98 8.44 30.34
C ASN A 321 30.16 6.92 30.50
N GLN A 322 31.39 6.52 30.80
CA GLN A 322 31.78 5.10 30.91
C GLN A 322 30.88 4.33 31.90
N LYS A 323 30.63 4.91 33.07
CA LYS A 323 29.79 4.31 34.11
C LYS A 323 28.36 4.07 33.62
N GLN A 324 27.78 5.02 32.88
CA GLN A 324 26.43 4.87 32.31
C GLN A 324 26.36 3.67 31.34
N ILE A 325 27.38 3.47 30.51
CA ILE A 325 27.44 2.34 29.57
C ILE A 325 27.61 1.02 30.34
N GLU A 326 28.50 0.99 31.33
CA GLU A 326 28.72 -0.18 32.20
C GLU A 326 27.46 -0.57 32.97
N ASP A 327 26.72 0.39 33.51
CA ASP A 327 25.47 0.15 34.23
C ASP A 327 24.42 -0.50 33.30
N ILE A 328 24.28 0.00 32.07
CA ILE A 328 23.39 -0.59 31.05
C ILE A 328 23.84 -2.00 30.69
N TYR A 329 25.13 -2.18 30.41
CA TYR A 329 25.72 -3.48 30.05
C TYR A 329 25.51 -4.51 31.15
N ASN A 330 25.88 -4.19 32.39
CA ASN A 330 25.78 -5.11 33.53
C ASN A 330 24.33 -5.52 33.79
N LYS A 331 23.39 -4.58 33.67
CA LYS A 331 21.95 -4.85 33.82
C LYS A 331 21.44 -5.79 32.74
N LEU A 332 21.69 -5.49 31.47
CA LEU A 332 21.26 -6.32 30.34
C LEU A 332 21.95 -7.68 30.34
N LYS A 333 23.23 -7.75 30.70
CA LYS A 333 23.99 -9.01 30.81
C LYS A 333 23.36 -9.92 31.85
N LYS A 334 23.05 -9.39 33.04
CA LYS A 334 22.37 -10.15 34.10
C LYS A 334 21.01 -10.70 33.65
N ILE A 335 20.27 -9.94 32.83
CA ILE A 335 19.00 -10.42 32.24
C ILE A 335 19.26 -11.55 31.24
N ARG A 336 20.25 -11.38 30.36
CA ARG A 336 20.65 -12.40 29.37
C ARG A 336 21.09 -13.71 30.00
N ASP A 337 21.88 -13.63 31.07
CA ASP A 337 22.37 -14.79 31.85
C ASP A 337 21.17 -15.51 32.49
N LYS A 338 20.24 -14.78 33.10
CA LYS A 338 19.01 -15.36 33.66
C LYS A 338 18.12 -16.03 32.61
N ILE A 339 18.01 -15.46 31.40
CA ILE A 339 17.28 -16.09 30.29
C ILE A 339 17.95 -17.42 29.95
N HIS A 340 19.28 -17.44 29.81
CA HIS A 340 20.01 -18.67 29.49
C HIS A 340 19.79 -19.76 30.54
N THR A 341 20.02 -19.44 31.82
CA THR A 341 19.82 -20.39 32.93
C THR A 341 18.40 -20.93 33.01
N ASN A 342 17.36 -20.11 32.76
CA ASN A 342 15.98 -20.59 32.79
C ASN A 342 15.63 -21.43 31.56
N MET A 343 16.19 -21.11 30.40
CA MET A 343 16.03 -21.92 29.19
C MET A 343 16.64 -23.31 29.35
N ASP A 344 17.85 -23.40 29.93
CA ASP A 344 18.52 -24.68 30.20
C ASP A 344 17.76 -25.53 31.22
N ASN A 345 17.11 -24.87 32.19
CA ASN A 345 16.24 -25.52 33.18
C ASN A 345 14.81 -25.81 32.66
N GLY A 346 14.56 -25.66 31.36
CA GLY A 346 13.26 -25.99 30.75
C GLY A 346 12.11 -25.06 31.13
N LYS A 347 12.40 -23.80 31.49
CA LYS A 347 11.41 -22.76 31.89
C LYS A 347 11.27 -21.64 30.85
N PRO A 348 10.79 -21.93 29.63
CA PRO A 348 10.70 -20.95 28.55
C PRO A 348 9.71 -19.80 28.82
N GLU A 349 8.74 -19.99 29.71
CA GLU A 349 7.75 -19.00 30.13
C GLU A 349 8.36 -17.83 30.91
N PHE A 350 9.54 -18.01 31.50
CA PHE A 350 10.28 -16.95 32.20
C PHE A 350 10.48 -15.71 31.33
N ILE A 351 10.57 -15.86 30.00
CA ILE A 351 10.73 -14.74 29.07
C ILE A 351 9.61 -13.70 29.16
N ARG A 352 8.37 -14.12 29.49
CA ARG A 352 7.26 -13.18 29.71
C ARG A 352 7.59 -12.23 30.87
N SER A 353 8.17 -12.78 31.95
CA SER A 353 8.61 -12.01 33.11
C SER A 353 9.86 -11.18 32.89
N VAL A 354 10.55 -11.34 31.75
CA VAL A 354 11.59 -10.41 31.32
C VAL A 354 10.95 -9.20 30.64
N ILE A 355 9.95 -9.41 29.78
CA ILE A 355 9.38 -8.35 28.94
C ILE A 355 8.31 -7.54 29.66
N LEU A 356 7.39 -8.19 30.38
CA LEU A 356 6.20 -7.56 30.97
C LEU A 356 6.38 -7.29 32.46
N THR A 357 5.74 -6.24 32.98
CA THR A 357 5.67 -5.98 34.43
C THR A 357 4.78 -7.02 35.13
N PRO A 358 4.87 -7.17 36.47
CA PRO A 358 3.96 -8.06 37.21
C PRO A 358 2.47 -7.80 36.90
N THR A 359 2.06 -6.53 36.90
CA THR A 359 0.68 -6.12 36.57
C THR A 359 0.28 -6.45 35.14
N GLU A 360 1.21 -6.32 34.18
CA GLU A 360 0.97 -6.70 32.78
C GLU A 360 0.91 -8.23 32.57
N LEU A 361 1.63 -9.00 33.39
CA LEU A 361 1.54 -10.46 33.36
C LEU A 361 0.19 -10.95 33.86
N GLU A 362 -0.35 -10.31 34.89
CA GLU A 362 -1.67 -10.62 35.46
C GLU A 362 -2.81 -10.30 34.50
N SER A 363 -2.65 -9.28 33.64
CA SER A 363 -3.63 -8.90 32.63
C SER A 363 -3.52 -9.66 31.31
N LEU A 364 -2.55 -10.57 31.17
CA LEU A 364 -2.51 -11.48 30.03
C LEU A 364 -3.68 -12.47 30.10
N PRO A 365 -4.43 -12.70 29.00
CA PRO A 365 -5.55 -13.61 29.01
C PRO A 365 -5.11 -15.05 29.40
N PRO A 366 -5.89 -15.75 30.25
CA PRO A 366 -5.56 -17.11 30.66
C PRO A 366 -5.61 -18.08 29.47
N LYS A 367 -4.72 -19.07 29.45
CA LYS A 367 -4.63 -20.08 28.38
C LYS A 367 -5.97 -20.82 28.23
N VAL A 368 -6.55 -20.81 27.03
CA VAL A 368 -7.51 -21.85 26.63
C VAL A 368 -6.75 -23.18 26.62
N ALA A 369 -7.10 -24.07 27.53
CA ALA A 369 -6.53 -25.42 27.58
C ALA A 369 -6.99 -26.20 26.33
N VAL A 370 -6.04 -26.61 25.50
CA VAL A 370 -6.29 -27.63 24.48
C VAL A 370 -6.45 -28.95 25.22
N SER A 371 -7.68 -29.46 25.28
CA SER A 371 -7.98 -30.79 25.79
C SER A 371 -7.27 -31.83 24.93
N ARG A 372 -6.38 -32.61 25.55
CA ARG A 372 -5.90 -33.87 24.99
C ARG A 372 -7.05 -34.87 25.06
N ALA A 373 -7.75 -35.09 23.96
CA ALA A 373 -8.58 -36.27 23.82
C ALA A 373 -7.69 -37.47 23.48
N ASN A 374 -7.63 -38.41 24.42
CA ASN A 374 -7.12 -39.76 24.20
C ASN A 374 -7.91 -40.42 23.07
N ASN A 375 -7.22 -41.04 22.11
CA ASN A 375 -7.78 -42.13 21.32
C ASN A 375 -6.67 -43.17 21.09
N SER A 376 -6.64 -44.14 22.00
CA SER A 376 -6.27 -45.51 21.71
C SER A 376 -7.34 -46.13 20.80
N HIS A 377 -6.96 -46.71 19.66
CA HIS A 377 -7.45 -48.01 19.18
C HIS A 377 -6.81 -48.38 17.83
N GLU A 378 -5.95 -49.40 17.93
CA GLU A 378 -5.77 -50.57 17.09
C GLU A 378 -5.91 -50.52 15.56
N ASN A 379 -4.84 -51.03 14.95
CA ASN A 379 -4.71 -51.55 13.59
C ASN A 379 -5.84 -52.52 13.23
N THR A 380 -6.39 -52.40 12.03
CA THR A 380 -6.74 -53.59 11.24
C THR A 380 -6.62 -53.31 9.75
N ILE A 381 -5.82 -54.16 9.11
CA ILE A 381 -5.51 -54.20 7.68
C ILE A 381 -6.66 -54.90 6.95
N CYS A 382 -7.10 -54.35 5.81
CA CYS A 382 -7.71 -55.14 4.74
C CYS A 382 -7.41 -54.49 3.37
N LYS A 383 -6.66 -55.21 2.53
CA LYS A 383 -6.63 -55.02 1.07
C LYS A 383 -7.81 -55.81 0.46
N PRO A 384 -8.29 -55.41 -0.73
CA PRO A 384 -8.10 -56.33 -1.86
C PRO A 384 -7.61 -55.67 -3.15
N THR A 385 -7.14 -56.55 -4.01
CA THR A 385 -6.24 -56.43 -5.17
C THR A 385 -7.02 -56.51 -6.50
N PHE A 386 -6.40 -56.07 -7.62
CA PHE A 386 -6.36 -56.61 -9.01
C PHE A 386 -6.29 -55.44 -10.03
N LEU A 387 -5.12 -55.06 -10.62
CA LEU A 387 -4.31 -55.66 -11.73
C LEU A 387 -5.09 -55.67 -13.08
N LEU A 388 -4.66 -55.15 -14.25
CA LEU A 388 -3.38 -54.86 -14.97
C LEU A 388 -3.73 -54.23 -16.37
N PRO A 389 -2.85 -53.98 -17.40
CA PRO A 389 -1.37 -53.76 -17.47
C PRO A 389 -0.84 -52.66 -18.47
N LEU A 390 0.49 -52.39 -18.34
CA LEU A 390 1.51 -51.88 -19.33
C LEU A 390 1.47 -50.38 -19.75
N ASN A 391 2.56 -49.60 -19.84
CA ASN A 391 4.00 -49.91 -19.99
C ASN A 391 4.93 -48.82 -19.38
N LYS A 392 6.14 -49.23 -19.01
CA LYS A 392 7.17 -48.48 -18.23
C LYS A 392 7.99 -47.51 -19.09
N THR A 393 8.35 -46.36 -18.52
CA THR A 393 9.75 -45.89 -18.41
C THR A 393 9.89 -44.84 -17.29
N THR A 394 10.59 -45.25 -16.23
CA THR A 394 11.54 -44.49 -15.40
C THR A 394 11.19 -43.03 -15.03
N THR A 395 10.58 -42.79 -13.86
CA THR A 395 10.65 -41.50 -13.10
C THR A 395 9.95 -41.51 -11.73
N LYS A 396 9.10 -42.50 -11.42
CA LYS A 396 8.26 -42.50 -10.19
C LYS A 396 9.04 -42.66 -8.86
N GLU A 397 10.15 -43.38 -8.84
CA GLU A 397 10.83 -43.70 -7.56
C GLU A 397 11.62 -42.51 -6.97
N GLN A 398 12.11 -41.59 -7.81
CA GLN A 398 12.72 -40.34 -7.32
C GLN A 398 11.69 -39.29 -6.87
N PHE A 399 10.45 -39.37 -7.37
CA PHE A 399 9.34 -38.48 -6.95
C PHE A 399 8.79 -38.88 -5.57
N VAL A 400 8.65 -40.18 -5.30
CA VAL A 400 8.08 -40.71 -4.04
C VAL A 400 9.03 -40.51 -2.84
N LEU A 401 10.35 -40.59 -3.06
CA LEU A 401 11.37 -40.31 -2.05
C LEU A 401 11.47 -38.81 -1.69
N LYS A 402 11.12 -37.90 -2.63
CA LYS A 402 11.08 -36.45 -2.39
C LYS A 402 9.86 -36.03 -1.56
N ILE A 403 8.72 -36.69 -1.79
CA ILE A 403 7.47 -36.48 -1.03
C ILE A 403 7.60 -36.96 0.43
N HIS A 404 8.30 -38.07 0.68
CA HIS A 404 8.49 -38.57 2.06
C HIS A 404 9.43 -37.70 2.90
N LYS A 405 10.41 -37.01 2.30
CA LYS A 405 11.25 -36.02 3.00
C LYS A 405 10.59 -34.65 3.20
N GLN A 406 9.51 -34.33 2.47
CA GLN A 406 8.76 -33.07 2.64
C GLN A 406 7.66 -33.13 3.72
N ARG A 407 7.18 -34.33 4.07
CA ARG A 407 6.12 -34.50 5.09
C ARG A 407 6.49 -34.05 6.50
N SER A 408 7.79 -33.89 6.83
CA SER A 408 8.21 -33.45 8.17
C SER A 408 8.23 -31.92 8.36
N LYS A 409 7.73 -31.14 7.39
CA LYS A 409 7.72 -29.66 7.41
C LYS A 409 6.40 -29.00 6.98
N MET A 410 5.37 -29.78 6.61
CA MET A 410 4.09 -29.22 6.18
C MET A 410 3.26 -28.78 7.39
N SER A 411 2.62 -27.61 7.31
CA SER A 411 1.63 -27.23 8.33
C SER A 411 0.39 -28.12 8.22
N ASP A 412 -0.39 -28.18 9.30
CA ASP A 412 -1.68 -28.91 9.30
C ASP A 412 -2.61 -28.39 8.19
N PHE A 413 -2.57 -27.08 7.93
CA PHE A 413 -3.32 -26.46 6.83
C PHE A 413 -2.85 -26.97 5.46
N ASP A 414 -1.54 -26.94 5.20
CA ASP A 414 -0.99 -27.36 3.90
C ASP A 414 -1.32 -28.82 3.61
N SER A 415 -1.24 -29.67 4.65
CA SER A 415 -1.55 -31.10 4.55
C SER A 415 -3.05 -31.32 4.32
N LYS A 416 -3.90 -30.57 5.03
CA LYS A 416 -5.36 -30.70 4.93
C LYS A 416 -5.90 -30.29 3.55
N TYR A 417 -5.38 -29.21 2.96
CA TYR A 417 -5.90 -28.64 1.72
C TYR A 417 -4.98 -28.86 0.51
N GLN A 418 -3.99 -29.76 0.63
CA GLN A 418 -3.07 -30.14 -0.45
C GLN A 418 -2.31 -28.96 -1.06
N ILE A 419 -1.86 -28.03 -0.21
CA ILE A 419 -1.07 -26.87 -0.64
C ILE A 419 0.35 -27.31 -0.96
N ILE A 420 0.85 -26.87 -2.11
CA ILE A 420 2.17 -27.19 -2.65
C ILE A 420 3.11 -26.01 -2.37
N ASP A 421 4.21 -26.26 -1.65
CA ASP A 421 5.24 -25.23 -1.37
C ASP A 421 6.16 -24.98 -2.58
N SER A 422 5.59 -24.44 -3.66
CA SER A 422 6.30 -24.06 -4.88
C SER A 422 5.70 -22.79 -5.49
N VAL A 423 6.40 -22.23 -6.47
CA VAL A 423 5.79 -21.34 -7.46
C VAL A 423 4.83 -22.15 -8.34
N THR A 424 3.90 -21.47 -9.01
CA THR A 424 3.10 -22.11 -10.06
C THR A 424 4.04 -22.60 -11.17
N PRO A 425 3.94 -23.85 -11.64
CA PRO A 425 4.71 -24.30 -12.79
C PRO A 425 4.32 -23.54 -14.05
N ILE A 426 5.24 -23.44 -15.02
CA ILE A 426 4.94 -22.87 -16.33
C ILE A 426 3.90 -23.74 -17.04
N ASN A 427 3.01 -23.11 -17.79
CA ASN A 427 1.90 -23.73 -18.50
C ASN A 427 0.93 -24.47 -17.55
N VAL A 428 0.68 -23.88 -16.38
CA VAL A 428 -0.34 -24.34 -15.44
C VAL A 428 -1.19 -23.16 -15.00
N ALA A 429 -2.49 -23.40 -14.78
CA ALA A 429 -3.40 -22.41 -14.26
C ALA A 429 -2.90 -21.85 -12.92
N LEU A 430 -2.90 -20.52 -12.79
CA LEU A 430 -2.68 -19.87 -11.51
C LEU A 430 -3.79 -20.31 -10.57
N SER A 431 -3.44 -20.69 -9.34
CA SER A 431 -4.40 -21.20 -8.36
C SER A 431 -3.90 -20.98 -6.94
N GLY A 432 -4.81 -21.10 -5.98
CA GLY A 432 -4.46 -21.11 -4.57
C GLY A 432 -3.64 -22.32 -4.15
N ARG A 433 -3.35 -23.30 -5.02
CA ARG A 433 -2.58 -24.49 -4.61
C ARG A 433 -1.11 -24.20 -4.35
N TYR A 434 -0.55 -23.17 -4.99
CA TYR A 434 0.89 -22.92 -4.98
C TYR A 434 1.25 -21.84 -3.96
N LYS A 435 1.86 -22.24 -2.84
CA LYS A 435 2.10 -21.40 -1.67
C LYS A 435 2.94 -20.14 -1.95
N LYS A 436 3.78 -20.17 -2.99
CA LYS A 436 4.64 -19.05 -3.39
C LYS A 436 4.05 -18.23 -4.54
N SER A 437 2.78 -18.44 -4.88
CA SER A 437 2.05 -17.62 -5.84
C SER A 437 1.27 -16.53 -5.14
N PHE A 438 1.06 -15.42 -5.86
CA PHE A 438 0.17 -14.35 -5.42
C PHE A 438 -1.29 -14.79 -5.38
N GLY A 439 -1.68 -15.80 -6.17
CA GLY A 439 -3.00 -16.44 -6.08
C GLY A 439 -3.25 -17.07 -4.70
N TYR A 440 -2.29 -17.81 -4.15
CA TYR A 440 -2.38 -18.32 -2.78
C TYR A 440 -2.47 -17.18 -1.75
N TYR A 441 -1.59 -16.19 -1.85
CA TYR A 441 -1.61 -15.03 -0.95
C TYR A 441 -2.96 -14.31 -0.99
N THR A 442 -3.52 -14.13 -2.19
CA THR A 442 -4.79 -13.42 -2.37
C THR A 442 -5.95 -14.19 -1.75
N ILE A 443 -6.08 -15.49 -2.03
CA ILE A 443 -7.15 -16.32 -1.48
C ILE A 443 -7.00 -16.50 0.03
N ARG A 444 -5.77 -16.70 0.52
CA ARG A 444 -5.50 -16.99 1.93
C ARG A 444 -5.59 -15.77 2.84
N GLU A 445 -5.10 -14.62 2.37
CA GLU A 445 -4.91 -13.42 3.19
C GLU A 445 -5.79 -12.26 2.74
N ARG A 446 -5.88 -11.94 1.44
CA ARG A 446 -6.56 -10.73 0.95
C ARG A 446 -8.09 -10.86 0.92
N LEU A 447 -8.64 -11.92 0.34
CA LEU A 447 -10.10 -12.09 0.24
C LEU A 447 -10.78 -12.13 1.62
N PRO A 448 -10.24 -12.81 2.66
CA PRO A 448 -10.82 -12.74 4.01
C PRO A 448 -10.79 -11.33 4.62
N VAL A 449 -9.74 -10.54 4.33
CA VAL A 449 -9.63 -9.14 4.77
C VAL A 449 -10.70 -8.28 4.09
N ILE A 450 -10.92 -8.45 2.79
CA ILE A 450 -11.97 -7.72 2.04
C ILE A 450 -13.35 -8.00 2.63
N LEU A 451 -13.69 -9.28 2.86
CA LEU A 451 -14.97 -9.64 3.48
C LEU A 451 -15.13 -9.03 4.88
N THR A 452 -14.04 -8.94 5.65
CA THR A 452 -14.04 -8.31 6.97
C THR A 452 -14.27 -6.80 6.88
N GLN A 453 -13.62 -6.12 5.93
CA GLN A 453 -13.79 -4.68 5.73
C GLN A 453 -15.23 -4.32 5.33
N ILE A 454 -15.87 -5.14 4.51
CA ILE A 454 -17.28 -4.95 4.14
C ILE A 454 -18.19 -5.17 5.35
N GLN A 455 -17.93 -6.21 6.13
CA GLN A 455 -18.67 -6.47 7.37
C GLN A 455 -18.54 -5.32 8.38
N ASP A 456 -17.34 -4.78 8.55
CA ASP A 456 -17.06 -3.64 9.41
C ASP A 456 -17.76 -2.37 8.89
N TYR A 457 -17.73 -2.12 7.58
CA TYR A 457 -18.42 -0.99 6.95
C TYR A 457 -19.94 -1.05 7.18
N LEU A 458 -20.56 -2.20 6.88
CA LEU A 458 -21.99 -2.42 7.11
C LEU A 458 -22.36 -2.29 8.60
N SER A 459 -21.45 -2.63 9.52
CA SER A 459 -21.67 -2.48 10.95
C SER A 459 -21.58 -1.01 11.40
N LYS A 460 -20.57 -0.29 10.93
CA LYS A 460 -20.28 1.09 11.33
C LYS A 460 -21.28 2.07 10.76
N GLU A 461 -21.64 1.91 9.49
CA GLU A 461 -22.56 2.79 8.77
C GLU A 461 -24.00 2.29 8.79
N LYS A 462 -24.33 1.33 9.66
CA LYS A 462 -25.65 0.68 9.69
C LYS A 462 -26.80 1.69 9.76
N ASP A 463 -26.71 2.65 10.67
CA ASP A 463 -27.78 3.64 10.87
C ASP A 463 -27.83 4.64 9.72
N THR A 464 -26.68 5.03 9.16
CA THR A 464 -26.57 5.87 7.95
C THR A 464 -27.22 5.19 6.74
N ILE A 465 -26.89 3.92 6.50
CA ILE A 465 -27.42 3.11 5.39
C ILE A 465 -28.93 2.88 5.57
N ALA A 466 -29.36 2.59 6.81
CA ALA A 466 -30.76 2.36 7.10
C ALA A 466 -31.62 3.63 6.96
N ASN A 467 -31.06 4.81 7.27
CA ASN A 467 -31.77 6.08 7.23
C ASN A 467 -33.17 6.02 7.89
N GLY A 468 -33.25 5.37 9.06
CA GLY A 468 -34.50 5.17 9.82
C GLY A 468 -35.34 3.95 9.40
N ASN A 469 -34.96 3.20 8.36
CA ASN A 469 -35.67 1.99 7.93
C ASN A 469 -35.22 0.74 8.71
N GLU A 470 -36.09 0.21 9.57
CA GLU A 470 -35.81 -0.99 10.36
C GLU A 470 -35.66 -2.26 9.51
N GLN A 471 -36.35 -2.36 8.36
CA GLN A 471 -36.16 -3.48 7.45
C GLN A 471 -34.73 -3.50 6.90
N THR A 472 -34.16 -2.35 6.57
CA THR A 472 -32.76 -2.24 6.14
C THR A 472 -31.79 -2.69 7.23
N LYS A 473 -32.06 -2.37 8.50
CA LYS A 473 -31.25 -2.89 9.61
C LYS A 473 -31.32 -4.42 9.74
N ASN A 474 -32.46 -5.03 9.44
CA ASN A 474 -32.63 -6.48 9.44
C ASN A 474 -31.96 -7.15 8.23
N ASP A 475 -32.05 -6.53 7.07
CA ASP A 475 -31.34 -6.96 5.85
C ASP A 475 -29.82 -6.95 6.10
N ILE A 476 -29.28 -5.87 6.70
CA ILE A 476 -27.85 -5.77 7.07
C ILE A 476 -27.43 -6.92 8.00
N LYS A 477 -28.21 -7.22 9.04
CA LYS A 477 -27.89 -8.34 9.96
C LYS A 477 -27.83 -9.68 9.21
N THR A 478 -28.78 -9.91 8.32
CA THR A 478 -28.85 -11.14 7.50
C THR A 478 -27.64 -11.26 6.59
N ILE A 479 -27.26 -10.16 5.92
CA ILE A 479 -26.09 -10.09 5.05
C ILE A 479 -24.80 -10.32 5.85
N GLN A 480 -24.66 -9.73 7.05
CA GLN A 480 -23.50 -9.94 7.93
C GLN A 480 -23.33 -11.40 8.37
N ALA A 481 -24.43 -12.12 8.61
CA ALA A 481 -24.39 -13.55 8.90
C ALA A 481 -23.92 -14.35 7.68
N LYS A 482 -24.44 -14.05 6.49
CA LYS A 482 -24.00 -14.67 5.22
C LYS A 482 -22.52 -14.38 4.92
N LEU A 483 -22.04 -13.15 5.16
CA LEU A 483 -20.63 -12.74 5.03
C LEU A 483 -19.71 -13.54 5.96
N SER A 484 -20.10 -13.71 7.22
CA SER A 484 -19.34 -14.50 8.20
C SER A 484 -19.23 -15.96 7.77
N LYS A 485 -20.32 -16.53 7.23
CA LYS A 485 -20.35 -17.89 6.65
C LYS A 485 -19.42 -18.00 5.44
N LEU A 486 -19.49 -17.06 4.49
CA LEU A 486 -18.64 -17.05 3.29
C LEU A 486 -17.15 -16.97 3.64
N LYS A 487 -16.79 -16.12 4.61
CA LYS A 487 -15.42 -16.02 5.10
C LYS A 487 -14.93 -17.34 5.68
N TYR A 488 -15.76 -18.03 6.45
CA TYR A 488 -15.44 -19.35 6.98
C TYR A 488 -15.27 -20.39 5.86
N GLU A 489 -16.17 -20.40 4.87
CA GLU A 489 -16.12 -21.30 3.71
C GLU A 489 -14.82 -21.13 2.92
N LEU A 490 -14.47 -19.88 2.61
CA LEU A 490 -13.20 -19.50 1.99
C LEU A 490 -11.99 -19.96 2.83
N GLN A 491 -11.97 -19.66 4.13
CA GLN A 491 -10.83 -20.01 5.01
C GLN A 491 -10.67 -21.51 5.27
N THR A 492 -11.73 -22.29 5.03
CA THR A 492 -11.76 -23.74 5.23
C THR A 492 -11.90 -24.53 3.92
N ASP A 493 -11.61 -23.86 2.79
CA ASP A 493 -11.63 -24.42 1.43
C ASP A 493 -12.86 -25.28 1.13
N LYS A 494 -14.04 -24.74 1.48
CA LYS A 494 -15.31 -25.41 1.17
C LYS A 494 -15.55 -25.42 -0.33
N VAL A 495 -16.36 -26.39 -0.75
CA VAL A 495 -16.81 -26.54 -2.13
C VAL A 495 -17.66 -25.33 -2.51
N MET A 496 -17.56 -24.88 -3.76
CA MET A 496 -18.39 -23.78 -4.25
C MET A 496 -19.79 -24.30 -4.61
N ASP A 497 -20.80 -23.70 -4.01
CA ASP A 497 -22.20 -24.06 -4.23
C ASP A 497 -22.79 -23.29 -5.41
N LYS A 498 -23.77 -23.93 -6.07
CA LYS A 498 -24.64 -23.27 -7.05
C LYS A 498 -25.38 -22.08 -6.44
N PHE A 499 -25.83 -21.19 -7.33
CA PHE A 499 -26.61 -20.02 -7.00
C PHE A 499 -28.11 -20.33 -7.13
N ASP A 500 -28.86 -20.04 -6.07
CA ASP A 500 -30.31 -20.31 -5.98
C ASP A 500 -31.20 -19.09 -6.28
N GLY A 501 -30.59 -17.92 -6.53
CA GLY A 501 -31.30 -16.65 -6.76
C GLY A 501 -32.08 -16.55 -8.09
N VAL A 502 -32.36 -15.32 -8.51
CA VAL A 502 -33.06 -14.91 -9.74
C VAL A 502 -32.27 -13.94 -10.63
N ASP A 503 -31.06 -13.55 -10.26
CA ASP A 503 -30.14 -12.69 -11.02
C ASP A 503 -29.87 -13.29 -12.41
N THR A 504 -29.79 -12.42 -13.41
CA THR A 504 -29.75 -12.80 -14.84
C THR A 504 -28.65 -13.79 -15.21
N ASP A 505 -27.47 -13.67 -14.59
CA ASP A 505 -26.29 -14.50 -14.86
C ASP A 505 -26.29 -15.85 -14.13
N ARG A 506 -27.31 -16.14 -13.30
CA ARG A 506 -27.36 -17.34 -12.47
C ARG A 506 -27.21 -18.63 -13.27
N LEU A 507 -27.93 -18.75 -14.39
CA LEU A 507 -27.90 -19.95 -15.22
C LEU A 507 -26.50 -20.20 -15.77
N GLN A 508 -25.88 -19.15 -16.31
CA GLN A 508 -24.53 -19.19 -16.85
C GLN A 508 -23.50 -19.59 -15.77
N TRP A 509 -23.61 -19.05 -14.56
CA TRP A 509 -22.76 -19.44 -13.43
C TRP A 509 -22.98 -20.89 -12.99
N ASN A 510 -24.22 -21.35 -12.93
CA ASN A 510 -24.53 -22.72 -12.51
C ASN A 510 -24.12 -23.74 -13.56
N GLU A 511 -24.20 -23.40 -14.85
CA GLU A 511 -23.66 -24.19 -15.94
C GLU A 511 -22.14 -24.31 -15.80
N PHE A 512 -21.44 -23.19 -15.60
CA PHE A 512 -20.00 -23.19 -15.33
C PHE A 512 -19.62 -24.06 -14.12
N LEU A 513 -20.28 -23.87 -12.98
CA LEU A 513 -20.03 -24.66 -11.76
C LEU A 513 -20.31 -26.16 -11.97
N SER A 514 -21.25 -26.51 -12.85
CA SER A 514 -21.53 -27.92 -13.19
C SER A 514 -20.42 -28.58 -14.01
N THR A 515 -19.55 -27.78 -14.64
CA THR A 515 -18.35 -28.30 -15.32
C THR A 515 -17.19 -28.60 -14.37
N LEU A 516 -17.26 -28.13 -13.11
CA LEU A 516 -16.25 -28.38 -12.09
C LEU A 516 -16.51 -29.72 -11.39
N ASN A 517 -15.43 -30.40 -11.03
CA ASN A 517 -15.42 -31.64 -10.25
C ASN A 517 -14.75 -31.42 -8.89
N ASP A 518 -14.69 -32.45 -8.04
CA ASP A 518 -14.14 -32.36 -6.68
C ASP A 518 -12.65 -31.92 -6.62
N ASP A 519 -11.94 -32.04 -7.74
CA ASP A 519 -10.54 -31.66 -7.87
C ASP A 519 -10.34 -30.20 -8.29
N ASN A 520 -11.37 -29.48 -8.71
CA ASN A 520 -11.28 -28.06 -9.09
C ASN A 520 -12.48 -27.21 -8.65
N ASN A 521 -13.33 -27.73 -7.75
CA ASN A 521 -14.49 -27.01 -7.20
C ASN A 521 -14.28 -26.52 -5.75
N SER A 522 -13.14 -25.89 -5.46
CA SER A 522 -12.92 -25.18 -4.18
C SER A 522 -11.93 -24.03 -4.37
N TYR A 523 -11.90 -23.09 -3.42
CA TYR A 523 -11.14 -21.84 -3.54
C TYR A 523 -9.66 -22.08 -3.82
N PHE A 524 -9.01 -22.98 -3.07
CA PHE A 524 -7.58 -23.24 -3.24
C PHE A 524 -7.30 -24.14 -4.44
N LYS A 525 -8.27 -24.95 -4.89
CA LYS A 525 -8.08 -25.95 -5.95
C LYS A 525 -8.38 -25.45 -7.36
N THR A 526 -9.32 -24.52 -7.50
CA THR A 526 -9.72 -23.97 -8.80
C THR A 526 -8.73 -22.92 -9.30
N THR A 527 -8.91 -22.44 -10.53
CA THR A 527 -8.12 -21.32 -11.06
C THR A 527 -8.35 -20.07 -10.20
N TRP A 528 -7.30 -19.31 -9.92
CA TRP A 528 -7.36 -18.13 -9.06
C TRP A 528 -8.41 -17.12 -9.55
N LEU A 529 -8.48 -16.88 -10.87
CA LEU A 529 -9.53 -16.08 -11.51
C LEU A 529 -10.93 -16.51 -11.07
N PHE A 530 -11.23 -17.81 -11.16
CA PHE A 530 -12.56 -18.34 -10.84
C PHE A 530 -12.87 -18.20 -9.35
N ALA A 531 -11.88 -18.46 -8.48
CA ALA A 531 -12.04 -18.31 -7.03
C ALA A 531 -12.40 -16.88 -6.63
N GLU A 532 -11.74 -15.89 -7.23
CA GLU A 532 -12.05 -14.47 -6.99
C GLU A 532 -13.40 -14.07 -7.57
N CYS A 533 -13.67 -14.41 -8.83
CA CYS A 533 -14.94 -14.08 -9.48
C CYS A 533 -16.12 -14.69 -8.70
N TYR A 534 -16.01 -15.95 -8.26
CA TYR A 534 -17.03 -16.60 -7.44
C TYR A 534 -17.22 -15.88 -6.11
N MET A 535 -16.15 -15.43 -5.44
CA MET A 535 -16.27 -14.68 -4.18
C MET A 535 -17.12 -13.41 -4.36
N TYR A 536 -16.82 -12.58 -5.36
CA TYR A 536 -17.58 -11.35 -5.62
C TYR A 536 -19.02 -11.64 -6.08
N ARG A 537 -19.24 -12.67 -6.90
CA ARG A 537 -20.59 -13.07 -7.32
C ARG A 537 -21.42 -13.60 -6.16
N LYS A 538 -20.83 -14.42 -5.28
CA LYS A 538 -21.46 -14.93 -4.06
C LYS A 538 -21.78 -13.80 -3.10
N LEU A 539 -20.90 -12.83 -2.98
CA LEU A 539 -21.17 -11.62 -2.22
C LEU A 539 -22.39 -10.85 -2.76
N LYS A 540 -22.49 -10.60 -4.07
CA LYS A 540 -23.68 -9.98 -4.68
C LYS A 540 -24.96 -10.77 -4.41
N SER A 541 -24.90 -12.09 -4.44
CA SER A 541 -26.08 -12.95 -4.15
C SER A 541 -26.67 -12.75 -2.75
N PHE A 542 -25.89 -12.22 -1.80
CA PHE A 542 -26.40 -11.96 -0.45
C PHE A 542 -27.35 -10.77 -0.39
N PHE A 543 -27.18 -9.83 -1.31
CA PHE A 543 -28.01 -8.63 -1.44
C PHE A 543 -29.22 -8.88 -2.34
N GLU A 544 -29.20 -9.91 -3.17
CA GLU A 544 -30.23 -10.21 -4.16
C GLU A 544 -31.65 -10.35 -3.58
N ASP A 545 -31.77 -11.10 -2.48
CA ASP A 545 -33.05 -11.33 -1.78
C ASP A 545 -33.37 -10.25 -0.72
N SER A 546 -32.51 -9.24 -0.59
CA SER A 546 -32.76 -8.15 0.35
C SER A 546 -33.92 -7.29 -0.12
N GLN A 547 -34.84 -6.97 0.79
CA GLN A 547 -35.99 -6.12 0.47
C GLN A 547 -35.58 -4.67 0.19
N THR A 548 -34.48 -4.21 0.79
CA THR A 548 -34.09 -2.79 0.74
C THR A 548 -32.70 -2.53 0.17
N LEU A 549 -31.85 -3.56 0.02
CA LEU A 549 -30.44 -3.42 -0.38
C LEU A 549 -30.08 -4.16 -1.68
N LYS A 550 -31.06 -4.55 -2.49
CA LYS A 550 -30.83 -5.30 -3.75
C LYS A 550 -29.79 -4.67 -4.68
N ASP A 551 -29.88 -3.34 -4.83
CA ASP A 551 -29.01 -2.53 -5.69
C ASP A 551 -27.94 -1.76 -4.90
N PHE A 552 -27.72 -2.14 -3.64
CA PHE A 552 -26.74 -1.49 -2.79
C PHE A 552 -25.31 -1.85 -3.23
N ASP A 553 -24.54 -0.82 -3.54
CA ASP A 553 -23.12 -0.95 -3.83
C ASP A 553 -22.31 -0.67 -2.56
N TYR A 554 -21.88 -1.75 -1.92
CA TYR A 554 -21.08 -1.74 -0.69
C TYR A 554 -19.64 -1.22 -0.91
N PHE A 555 -19.26 -0.86 -2.13
CA PHE A 555 -18.01 -0.18 -2.47
C PHE A 555 -18.21 1.26 -2.93
N ARG A 556 -19.46 1.76 -3.00
CA ARG A 556 -19.74 3.11 -3.52
C ARG A 556 -18.98 4.20 -2.79
N HIS A 557 -18.98 4.18 -1.46
CA HIS A 557 -18.38 5.24 -0.64
C HIS A 557 -16.87 5.40 -0.91
N GLN A 558 -16.13 4.31 -1.02
CA GLN A 558 -14.68 4.37 -1.32
C GLN A 558 -14.42 4.85 -2.75
N LYS A 559 -15.24 4.45 -3.74
CA LYS A 559 -15.09 4.86 -5.15
C LYS A 559 -15.35 6.36 -5.33
N THR A 560 -16.42 6.87 -4.74
CA THR A 560 -16.75 8.30 -4.82
C THR A 560 -15.71 9.16 -4.10
N LYS A 561 -15.24 8.69 -2.93
CA LYS A 561 -14.17 9.36 -2.18
C LYS A 561 -12.83 9.39 -2.93
N ALA A 562 -12.47 8.29 -3.62
CA ALA A 562 -11.27 8.22 -4.44
C ALA A 562 -11.31 9.30 -5.55
N LEU A 563 -12.43 9.42 -6.27
CA LEU A 563 -12.61 10.48 -7.28
C LEU A 563 -12.47 11.88 -6.68
N THR A 564 -13.25 12.20 -5.64
CA THR A 564 -13.30 13.56 -5.11
C THR A 564 -11.98 14.01 -4.48
N SER A 565 -11.20 13.06 -3.95
CA SER A 565 -9.86 13.34 -3.42
C SER A 565 -8.85 13.74 -4.50
N SER A 566 -9.17 13.49 -5.77
CA SER A 566 -8.28 13.67 -6.92
C SER A 566 -8.66 14.87 -7.82
N PHE A 567 -9.71 15.63 -7.49
CA PHE A 567 -10.17 16.75 -8.33
C PHE A 567 -9.11 17.80 -8.64
N SER A 568 -8.27 18.19 -7.67
CA SER A 568 -7.20 19.16 -7.93
C SER A 568 -6.18 18.67 -8.95
N SER A 569 -5.83 17.37 -8.90
CA SER A 569 -4.96 16.72 -9.89
C SER A 569 -5.65 16.62 -11.26
N MET A 570 -6.94 16.26 -11.26
CA MET A 570 -7.76 16.19 -12.48
C MET A 570 -7.85 17.55 -13.19
N SER A 571 -8.07 18.65 -12.47
CA SER A 571 -8.08 20.01 -13.02
C SER A 571 -6.75 20.36 -13.68
N LEU A 572 -5.60 19.99 -13.08
CA LEU A 572 -4.28 20.23 -13.69
C LEU A 572 -4.08 19.43 -14.98
N VAL A 573 -4.57 18.19 -15.03
CA VAL A 573 -4.55 17.36 -16.25
C VAL A 573 -5.40 17.97 -17.34
N ILE A 574 -6.65 18.35 -17.03
CA ILE A 574 -7.55 18.95 -18.01
C ILE A 574 -6.99 20.26 -18.53
N LYS A 575 -6.47 21.13 -17.65
CA LYS A 575 -5.81 22.36 -18.07
C LYS A 575 -4.68 22.10 -19.07
N HIS A 576 -3.82 21.10 -18.79
CA HIS A 576 -2.74 20.72 -19.70
C HIS A 576 -3.25 20.19 -21.06
N VAL A 577 -4.37 19.47 -21.05
CA VAL A 577 -5.04 19.00 -22.28
C VAL A 577 -5.65 20.15 -23.05
N ASP A 578 -6.39 21.04 -22.40
CA ASP A 578 -7.00 22.22 -23.03
C ASP A 578 -5.91 23.16 -23.60
N ASP A 579 -4.81 23.38 -22.87
CA ASP A 579 -3.65 24.15 -23.34
C ASP A 579 -3.07 23.54 -24.62
N PHE A 580 -2.95 22.21 -24.69
CA PHE A 580 -2.53 21.53 -25.92
C PHE A 580 -3.56 21.67 -27.05
N GLN A 581 -4.86 21.51 -26.75
CA GLN A 581 -5.94 21.61 -27.75
C GLN A 581 -6.08 23.03 -28.32
N SER A 582 -5.79 24.07 -27.54
CA SER A 582 -5.90 25.48 -27.95
C SER A 582 -4.95 25.90 -29.08
N LYS A 583 -3.92 25.10 -29.37
CA LYS A 583 -2.96 25.37 -30.46
C LYS A 583 -3.64 25.20 -31.82
N GLU A 584 -3.62 26.25 -32.65
CA GLU A 584 -4.31 26.30 -33.95
C GLU A 584 -3.86 25.22 -34.93
N ILE A 585 -2.54 24.96 -35.03
CA ILE A 585 -1.97 23.98 -35.95
C ILE A 585 -1.13 22.99 -35.15
N LYS A 586 -1.47 21.70 -35.28
CA LYS A 586 -0.76 20.58 -34.65
C LYS A 586 -0.22 19.66 -35.73
N THR A 587 1.07 19.37 -35.68
CA THR A 587 1.68 18.37 -36.59
C THR A 587 1.25 16.96 -36.17
N GLN A 588 1.36 16.00 -37.10
CA GLN A 588 1.08 14.59 -36.80
C GLN A 588 2.01 14.05 -35.69
N GLU A 589 3.26 14.50 -35.66
CA GLU A 589 4.25 14.15 -34.64
C GLU A 589 3.86 14.69 -33.25
N GLN A 590 3.41 15.94 -33.16
CA GLN A 590 2.93 16.51 -31.89
C GLN A 590 1.69 15.78 -31.36
N LEU A 591 0.78 15.39 -32.24
CA LEU A 591 -0.41 14.62 -31.86
C LEU A 591 -0.02 13.22 -31.36
N GLU A 592 0.93 12.58 -32.02
CA GLU A 592 1.46 11.27 -31.62
C GLU A 592 2.14 11.32 -30.25
N GLU A 593 3.02 12.30 -30.03
CA GLU A 593 3.73 12.48 -28.77
C GLU A 593 2.73 12.71 -27.63
N PHE A 594 1.74 13.58 -27.85
CA PHE A 594 0.72 13.86 -26.85
C PHE A 594 -0.19 12.66 -26.60
N PHE A 595 -0.61 11.94 -27.65
CA PHE A 595 -1.36 10.69 -27.53
C PHE A 595 -0.58 9.66 -26.70
N THR A 596 0.71 9.49 -26.95
CA THR A 596 1.58 8.57 -26.20
C THR A 596 1.62 8.93 -24.72
N ARG A 597 1.70 10.23 -24.39
CA ARG A 597 1.64 10.70 -23.00
C ARG A 597 0.28 10.43 -22.36
N LEU A 598 -0.82 10.62 -23.09
CA LEU A 598 -2.17 10.28 -22.61
C LEU A 598 -2.35 8.79 -22.39
N LEU A 599 -1.82 7.95 -23.27
CA LEU A 599 -1.88 6.49 -23.13
C LEU A 599 -1.10 6.03 -21.89
N LYS A 600 0.05 6.66 -21.61
CA LYS A 600 0.83 6.39 -20.39
C LYS A 600 0.17 6.96 -19.14
N LEU A 601 -0.47 8.13 -19.20
CA LEU A 601 -1.31 8.63 -18.11
C LEU A 601 -2.42 7.64 -17.78
N ASN A 602 -3.05 7.10 -18.82
CA ASN A 602 -4.13 6.12 -18.75
C ASN A 602 -3.69 4.76 -18.17
N LEU A 603 -2.50 4.27 -18.56
CA LEU A 603 -1.85 3.10 -17.96
C LEU A 603 -1.61 3.32 -16.46
N TRP A 604 -1.09 4.49 -16.09
CA TRP A 604 -0.70 4.80 -14.71
C TRP A 604 -1.83 5.36 -13.86
N GLY A 605 -3.07 5.45 -14.35
CA GLY A 605 -4.21 6.02 -13.62
C GLY A 605 -4.34 5.46 -12.19
N ASN A 606 -4.22 4.15 -12.04
CA ASN A 606 -4.20 3.45 -10.75
C ASN A 606 -3.07 3.86 -9.79
N ARG A 607 -1.89 4.18 -10.34
CA ARG A 607 -0.70 4.58 -9.57
C ARG A 607 -0.70 6.08 -9.31
N CYS A 608 -1.28 6.87 -10.21
CA CYS A 608 -1.46 8.29 -10.01
C CYS A 608 -2.54 8.54 -8.94
N ASP A 609 -3.57 7.72 -8.82
CA ASP A 609 -4.59 7.91 -7.78
C ASP A 609 -4.07 7.68 -6.33
N LEU A 610 -3.05 6.82 -6.12
CA LEU A 610 -2.59 6.30 -4.80
C LEU A 610 -3.67 6.23 -3.68
N SER A 611 -4.91 5.94 -4.06
CA SER A 611 -6.05 5.81 -3.15
C SER A 611 -6.53 4.35 -3.07
N ILE A 612 -6.06 3.46 -3.94
CA ILE A 612 -6.62 2.10 -4.10
C ILE A 612 -5.61 0.95 -3.89
N SER A 613 -4.30 1.19 -3.82
CA SER A 613 -3.35 0.11 -3.48
C SER A 613 -3.36 -0.16 -1.96
N ALA A 614 -4.10 -1.19 -1.54
CA ALA A 614 -4.15 -1.73 -0.17
C ALA A 614 -4.88 -0.89 0.91
N GLY A 615 -5.85 -0.06 0.52
CA GLY A 615 -6.75 0.62 1.47
C GLY A 615 -6.08 1.70 2.33
N ARG A 616 -5.03 2.35 1.83
CA ARG A 616 -4.38 3.49 2.49
C ARG A 616 -4.38 4.70 1.55
N GLU A 617 -4.89 5.82 2.07
CA GLU A 617 -4.97 7.11 1.38
C GLU A 617 -3.56 7.73 1.20
N VAL A 618 -3.22 8.12 -0.03
CA VAL A 618 -2.11 9.05 -0.31
C VAL A 618 -2.63 10.13 -1.25
N LYS A 619 -2.50 11.41 -0.87
CA LYS A 619 -2.83 12.54 -1.76
C LYS A 619 -1.72 12.74 -2.79
N GLN A 620 -2.08 12.89 -4.06
CA GLN A 620 -1.17 13.41 -5.08
C GLN A 620 -0.91 14.91 -4.87
N ILE A 621 0.34 15.33 -5.02
CA ILE A 621 0.76 16.73 -5.05
C ILE A 621 1.47 16.98 -6.39
N GLY A 622 0.89 17.81 -7.26
CA GLY A 622 1.50 18.29 -8.52
C GLY A 622 0.83 17.78 -9.82
N ASN A 623 1.32 18.25 -10.97
CA ASN A 623 0.82 17.86 -12.30
C ASN A 623 1.31 16.43 -12.67
N PRO A 624 0.40 15.44 -12.85
CA PRO A 624 0.74 14.06 -13.20
C PRO A 624 1.53 13.91 -14.51
N PHE A 625 1.37 14.82 -15.47
CA PHE A 625 2.13 14.80 -16.73
C PHE A 625 3.64 14.99 -16.53
N LEU A 626 4.08 15.59 -15.42
CA LEU A 626 5.49 15.74 -15.07
C LEU A 626 6.07 14.46 -14.45
N GLN A 627 5.21 13.54 -14.01
CA GLN A 627 5.62 12.28 -13.39
C GLN A 627 5.74 11.15 -14.42
N ILE A 628 4.96 11.20 -15.51
CA ILE A 628 4.94 10.17 -16.57
C ILE A 628 6.34 9.90 -17.13
N ASP A 629 7.15 10.95 -17.36
CA ASP A 629 8.48 10.78 -17.94
C ASP A 629 9.40 9.95 -17.05
N SER A 630 9.26 10.09 -15.72
CA SER A 630 9.98 9.27 -14.75
C SER A 630 9.48 7.82 -14.69
N LEU A 631 8.25 7.57 -15.13
CA LEU A 631 7.62 6.25 -15.15
C LEU A 631 7.92 5.46 -16.43
N ASN A 632 8.48 6.08 -17.46
CA ASN A 632 8.84 5.41 -18.72
C ASN A 632 9.74 4.19 -18.50
N SER A 633 10.70 4.28 -17.59
CA SER A 633 11.60 3.16 -17.25
C SER A 633 10.92 1.96 -16.59
N PHE A 634 9.66 2.09 -16.18
CA PHE A 634 8.86 1.03 -15.56
C PHE A 634 7.86 0.40 -16.55
N VAL A 635 7.84 0.83 -17.81
CA VAL A 635 7.05 0.20 -18.87
C VAL A 635 7.89 -0.92 -19.49
N LEU A 636 7.51 -2.18 -19.25
CA LEU A 636 8.25 -3.37 -19.68
C LEU A 636 8.01 -3.71 -21.15
N VAL A 637 6.80 -3.42 -21.63
CA VAL A 637 6.39 -3.59 -23.03
C VAL A 637 5.70 -2.30 -23.44
N ASP A 638 6.21 -1.63 -24.48
CA ASP A 638 5.67 -0.35 -24.97
C ASP A 638 5.29 -0.47 -26.45
N ARG A 639 4.00 -0.68 -26.73
CA ARG A 639 3.44 -0.70 -28.09
C ARG A 639 2.61 0.56 -28.40
N CYS A 640 2.91 1.69 -27.73
CA CYS A 640 2.22 2.97 -27.97
C CYS A 640 2.18 3.36 -29.46
N LYS A 641 3.32 3.16 -30.17
CA LYS A 641 3.44 3.51 -31.60
C LYS A 641 2.49 2.70 -32.47
N ASP A 642 2.33 1.40 -32.20
CA ASP A 642 1.44 0.55 -32.98
C ASP A 642 -0.03 0.93 -32.76
N ILE A 643 -0.39 1.27 -31.51
CA ILE A 643 -1.72 1.76 -31.17
C ILE A 643 -1.98 3.09 -31.87
N TRP A 644 -1.01 4.01 -31.86
CA TRP A 644 -1.11 5.26 -32.59
C TRP A 644 -1.31 5.04 -34.10
N ASN A 645 -0.53 4.15 -34.71
CA ASN A 645 -0.67 3.82 -36.13
C ASN A 645 -2.08 3.26 -36.41
N CYS A 646 -2.60 2.38 -35.56
CA CYS A 646 -3.95 1.84 -35.66
C CYS A 646 -5.03 2.93 -35.58
N VAL A 647 -4.92 3.85 -34.63
CA VAL A 647 -5.88 4.92 -34.41
C VAL A 647 -5.81 5.99 -35.50
N SER A 648 -4.61 6.35 -35.95
CA SER A 648 -4.40 7.41 -36.94
C SER A 648 -4.58 6.97 -38.40
N ALA A 649 -4.53 5.66 -38.69
CA ALA A 649 -4.67 5.14 -40.05
C ALA A 649 -6.09 5.27 -40.61
N GLY A 650 -6.31 6.13 -41.61
CA GLY A 650 -7.64 6.35 -42.21
C GLY A 650 -8.58 7.10 -41.26
N ARG A 651 -8.83 8.38 -41.53
CA ARG A 651 -9.59 9.27 -40.63
C ARG A 651 -11.12 9.13 -40.72
N ASN A 652 -11.65 8.00 -41.20
CA ASN A 652 -13.08 7.89 -41.50
C ASN A 652 -13.79 6.91 -40.55
N ASN A 653 -14.78 7.42 -39.83
CA ASN A 653 -15.86 6.72 -39.13
C ASN A 653 -15.48 5.48 -38.29
N LYS A 654 -14.46 5.61 -37.44
CA LYS A 654 -14.05 4.55 -36.51
C LYS A 654 -14.91 4.47 -35.26
N THR A 655 -14.97 3.28 -34.66
CA THR A 655 -15.49 3.02 -33.31
C THR A 655 -14.38 2.43 -32.43
N ILE A 656 -14.18 3.00 -31.24
CA ILE A 656 -13.20 2.52 -30.26
C ILE A 656 -13.92 2.08 -28.99
N ASP A 657 -13.61 0.89 -28.50
CA ASP A 657 -14.22 0.33 -27.30
C ASP A 657 -13.23 0.34 -26.14
N PHE A 658 -13.69 0.80 -24.98
CA PHE A 658 -12.97 0.72 -23.72
C PHE A 658 -13.62 -0.35 -22.84
N ILE A 659 -12.86 -1.37 -22.47
CA ILE A 659 -13.26 -2.35 -21.47
C ILE A 659 -12.65 -1.91 -20.14
N LEU A 660 -13.49 -1.28 -19.31
CA LEU A 660 -13.06 -0.52 -18.15
C LEU A 660 -12.61 -1.39 -16.97
N ASP A 661 -11.71 -0.83 -16.16
CA ASP A 661 -11.25 -1.37 -14.87
C ASP A 661 -11.87 -0.54 -13.73
N ASN A 662 -11.10 0.35 -13.09
CA ASN A 662 -11.52 1.05 -11.87
C ASN A 662 -12.22 2.40 -12.12
N ALA A 663 -13.15 2.73 -11.22
CA ALA A 663 -13.70 4.05 -11.04
C ALA A 663 -12.66 5.02 -10.44
N GLY A 664 -13.07 6.25 -10.15
CA GLY A 664 -12.15 7.25 -9.60
C GLY A 664 -11.23 7.83 -10.66
N TYR A 665 -9.96 8.01 -10.32
CA TYR A 665 -9.02 8.70 -11.21
C TYR A 665 -8.70 7.88 -12.47
N GLU A 666 -8.72 6.55 -12.42
CA GLU A 666 -8.48 5.72 -13.60
C GLU A 666 -9.56 5.97 -14.68
N LEU A 667 -10.85 5.87 -14.31
CA LEU A 667 -11.96 6.22 -15.20
C LEU A 667 -11.84 7.65 -15.74
N PHE A 668 -11.41 8.61 -14.93
CA PHE A 668 -11.14 9.96 -15.41
C PHE A 668 -10.08 9.96 -16.54
N THR A 669 -8.98 9.25 -16.37
CA THR A 669 -7.95 9.15 -17.42
C THR A 669 -8.44 8.43 -18.67
N ASP A 670 -9.38 7.49 -18.56
CA ASP A 670 -10.07 6.86 -19.70
C ASP A 670 -10.90 7.90 -20.47
N LEU A 671 -11.67 8.70 -19.75
CA LEU A 671 -12.48 9.77 -20.32
C LEU A 671 -11.64 10.88 -20.96
N VAL A 672 -10.46 11.19 -20.40
CA VAL A 672 -9.52 12.17 -20.99
C VAL A 672 -9.00 11.67 -22.33
N LEU A 673 -8.57 10.40 -22.41
CA LEU A 673 -8.12 9.80 -23.66
C LEU A 673 -9.25 9.74 -24.69
N ALA A 674 -10.45 9.36 -24.26
CA ALA A 674 -11.64 9.32 -25.11
C ALA A 674 -11.99 10.68 -25.70
N ARG A 675 -12.01 11.74 -24.87
CA ARG A 675 -12.23 13.11 -25.34
C ARG A 675 -11.17 13.52 -26.35
N PHE A 676 -9.89 13.27 -26.08
CA PHE A 676 -8.81 13.61 -27.00
C PHE A 676 -9.01 12.98 -28.39
N LEU A 677 -9.41 11.70 -28.43
CA LEU A 677 -9.68 10.96 -29.66
C LEU A 677 -10.86 11.55 -30.46
N LEU A 678 -11.93 11.95 -29.78
CA LEU A 678 -13.11 12.57 -30.38
C LEU A 678 -12.83 14.00 -30.85
N ASP A 679 -12.17 14.83 -30.03
CA ASP A 679 -11.83 16.22 -30.35
C ASP A 679 -10.92 16.32 -31.58
N ASN A 680 -10.02 15.35 -31.77
CA ASN A 680 -9.10 15.29 -32.91
C ASN A 680 -9.61 14.42 -34.07
N GLN A 681 -10.88 13.98 -34.02
CA GLN A 681 -11.54 13.22 -35.10
C GLN A 681 -10.81 11.92 -35.48
N PHE A 682 -10.09 11.30 -34.52
CA PHE A 682 -9.52 9.97 -34.72
C PHE A 682 -10.57 8.87 -34.66
N THR A 683 -11.71 9.17 -34.04
CA THR A 683 -12.88 8.30 -33.95
C THR A 683 -14.15 9.14 -34.01
N THR A 684 -15.25 8.56 -34.50
CA THR A 684 -16.58 9.20 -34.45
C THR A 684 -17.41 8.68 -33.28
N LYS A 685 -17.05 7.51 -32.75
CA LYS A 685 -17.77 6.86 -31.66
C LYS A 685 -16.83 6.16 -30.67
N ILE A 686 -17.17 6.25 -29.39
CA ILE A 686 -16.52 5.54 -28.30
C ILE A 686 -17.58 4.77 -27.52
N ARG A 687 -17.34 3.48 -27.28
CA ARG A 687 -18.21 2.63 -26.47
C ARG A 687 -17.49 2.22 -25.18
N PHE A 688 -18.12 2.41 -24.03
CA PHE A 688 -17.58 2.01 -22.74
C PHE A 688 -18.31 0.77 -22.22
N HIS A 689 -17.55 -0.30 -21.96
CA HIS A 689 -18.05 -1.53 -21.33
C HIS A 689 -17.76 -1.48 -19.83
N ILE A 690 -18.80 -1.62 -19.02
CA ILE A 690 -18.76 -1.55 -17.55
C ILE A 690 -19.17 -2.87 -16.91
N LYS A 691 -18.94 -3.00 -15.59
CA LYS A 691 -19.37 -4.19 -14.83
C LYS A 691 -20.85 -4.09 -14.46
N ALA A 692 -21.57 -5.21 -14.58
CA ALA A 692 -23.01 -5.30 -14.30
C ALA A 692 -23.35 -5.25 -12.80
N ILE A 693 -22.40 -5.61 -11.92
CA ILE A 693 -22.57 -5.65 -10.46
C ILE A 693 -21.37 -4.99 -9.77
N PRO A 694 -21.45 -4.63 -8.46
CA PRO A 694 -20.28 -4.28 -7.68
C PRO A 694 -19.22 -5.39 -7.78
N TRP A 695 -18.06 -5.05 -8.33
CA TRP A 695 -17.06 -6.02 -8.78
C TRP A 695 -15.68 -5.54 -8.36
N PHE A 696 -14.85 -6.47 -7.88
CA PHE A 696 -13.42 -6.24 -7.62
C PHE A 696 -13.08 -4.91 -6.91
N ILE A 697 -13.88 -4.54 -5.90
CA ILE A 697 -13.70 -3.35 -5.04
C ILE A 697 -13.96 -2.03 -5.79
N SER A 698 -13.17 -1.73 -6.80
CA SER A 698 -13.14 -0.42 -7.43
C SER A 698 -13.66 -0.41 -8.87
N ASP A 699 -14.05 -1.55 -9.44
CA ASP A 699 -14.48 -1.59 -10.83
C ASP A 699 -15.68 -0.69 -11.12
N VAL A 700 -15.66 -0.08 -12.31
CA VAL A 700 -16.71 0.83 -12.80
C VAL A 700 -18.01 0.07 -13.06
N ASN A 701 -19.09 0.53 -12.44
CA ASN A 701 -20.46 0.20 -12.83
C ASN A 701 -21.21 1.44 -13.36
N VAL A 702 -22.49 1.26 -13.68
CA VAL A 702 -23.33 2.30 -14.28
C VAL A 702 -23.47 3.54 -13.39
N PHE A 703 -23.51 3.37 -12.07
CA PHE A 703 -23.57 4.50 -11.15
C PHE A 703 -22.26 5.28 -11.21
N ASP A 704 -21.12 4.61 -11.12
CA ASP A 704 -19.82 5.27 -11.05
C ASP A 704 -19.53 6.10 -12.31
N PHE A 705 -19.85 5.57 -13.49
CA PHE A 705 -19.63 6.25 -14.77
C PHE A 705 -20.43 7.55 -14.85
N ASN A 706 -21.75 7.45 -14.65
CA ASN A 706 -22.65 8.60 -14.73
C ASN A 706 -22.37 9.62 -13.63
N TRP A 707 -22.11 9.14 -12.41
CA TRP A 707 -21.78 10.00 -11.27
C TRP A 707 -20.48 10.76 -11.51
N THR A 708 -19.44 10.11 -12.03
CA THR A 708 -18.16 10.75 -12.36
C THR A 708 -18.33 11.91 -13.34
N ILE A 709 -19.03 11.70 -14.46
CA ILE A 709 -19.27 12.74 -15.46
C ILE A 709 -20.09 13.89 -14.86
N LYS A 710 -21.19 13.56 -14.15
CA LYS A 710 -22.05 14.56 -13.52
C LYS A 710 -21.29 15.40 -12.50
N THR A 711 -20.57 14.76 -11.59
CA THR A 711 -19.84 15.47 -10.53
C THR A 711 -18.73 16.35 -11.09
N MET A 712 -18.03 15.93 -12.15
CA MET A 712 -17.08 16.82 -12.84
C MET A 712 -17.78 18.02 -13.47
N SER A 713 -18.92 17.83 -14.14
CA SER A 713 -19.67 18.93 -14.78
C SER A 713 -20.18 19.99 -13.79
N GLU A 714 -20.49 19.58 -12.57
CA GLU A 714 -21.01 20.43 -11.48
C GLU A 714 -19.89 20.97 -10.57
N TYR A 715 -18.62 20.64 -10.86
CA TYR A 715 -17.49 21.07 -10.03
C TYR A 715 -17.17 22.56 -10.23
N GLU A 716 -16.60 23.20 -9.19
CA GLU A 716 -16.36 24.65 -9.18
C GLU A 716 -15.25 25.11 -10.13
N ASP A 717 -14.29 24.24 -10.44
CA ASP A 717 -13.20 24.54 -11.38
C ASP A 717 -13.71 24.53 -12.84
N VAL A 718 -13.50 25.65 -13.54
CA VAL A 718 -14.02 25.87 -14.89
C VAL A 718 -13.53 24.85 -15.92
N HIS A 719 -12.27 24.42 -15.82
CA HIS A 719 -11.69 23.43 -16.73
C HIS A 719 -12.38 22.08 -16.54
N LEU A 720 -12.49 21.62 -15.29
CA LEU A 720 -13.12 20.33 -15.00
C LEU A 720 -14.64 20.33 -15.28
N SER A 721 -15.33 21.43 -14.97
CA SER A 721 -16.74 21.63 -15.31
C SER A 721 -16.98 21.60 -16.83
N SER A 722 -16.17 22.34 -17.59
CA SER A 722 -16.23 22.34 -19.06
C SER A 722 -15.96 20.95 -19.65
N PHE A 723 -14.96 20.23 -19.12
CA PHE A 723 -14.68 18.85 -19.50
C PHE A 723 -15.87 17.92 -19.24
N GLY A 724 -16.46 17.96 -18.04
CA GLY A 724 -17.65 17.18 -17.70
C GLY A 724 -18.84 17.50 -18.61
N GLY A 725 -19.09 18.79 -18.88
CA GLY A 725 -20.13 19.24 -19.81
C GLY A 725 -19.91 18.73 -21.24
N LYS A 726 -18.66 18.71 -21.72
CA LYS A 726 -18.34 18.17 -23.05
C LYS A 726 -18.60 16.67 -23.15
N LEU A 727 -18.30 15.90 -22.10
CA LEU A 727 -18.61 14.47 -22.05
C LEU A 727 -20.11 14.18 -22.03
N GLN A 728 -20.90 15.04 -21.37
CA GLN A 728 -22.37 14.96 -21.43
C GLN A 728 -22.89 15.26 -22.84
N GLU A 729 -22.35 16.28 -23.52
CA GLU A 729 -22.69 16.58 -24.91
C GLU A 729 -22.42 15.38 -25.83
N TYR A 730 -21.24 14.76 -25.70
CA TYR A 730 -20.90 13.56 -26.46
C TYR A 730 -21.80 12.36 -26.16
N SER A 731 -22.22 12.19 -24.91
CA SER A 731 -23.18 11.15 -24.55
C SER A 731 -24.54 11.42 -25.19
N ASN A 732 -25.02 12.66 -25.11
CA ASN A 732 -26.32 13.07 -25.65
C ASN A 732 -26.39 12.98 -27.18
N CYS A 733 -25.29 13.26 -27.89
CA CYS A 733 -25.23 13.14 -29.35
C CYS A 733 -24.79 11.75 -29.85
N GLY A 734 -24.65 10.76 -28.96
CA GLY A 734 -24.34 9.37 -29.32
C GLY A 734 -22.89 9.10 -29.72
N LYS A 735 -21.98 10.06 -29.52
CA LYS A 735 -20.53 9.88 -29.71
C LYS A 735 -19.90 9.05 -28.59
N ILE A 736 -20.44 9.15 -27.38
CA ILE A 736 -20.13 8.26 -26.25
C ILE A 736 -21.34 7.38 -25.99
N GLU A 737 -21.15 6.07 -26.02
CA GLU A 737 -22.17 5.08 -25.69
C GLU A 737 -21.70 4.26 -24.49
N LEU A 738 -22.57 4.09 -23.49
CA LEU A 738 -22.31 3.25 -22.32
C LEU A 738 -23.02 1.91 -22.51
N LEU A 739 -22.25 0.84 -22.68
CA LEU A 739 -22.75 -0.53 -22.79
C LEU A 739 -22.88 -1.12 -21.37
N LYS A 740 -24.13 -1.15 -20.91
CA LYS A 740 -24.57 -1.67 -19.61
C LYS A 740 -25.18 -3.05 -19.76
N ASP A 741 -25.38 -3.74 -18.64
CA ASP A 741 -26.10 -5.01 -18.55
C ASP A 741 -25.42 -6.19 -19.26
N GLU A 742 -24.11 -6.09 -19.51
CA GLU A 742 -23.28 -7.18 -20.05
C GLU A 742 -22.64 -7.99 -18.92
N TYR A 743 -23.24 -9.15 -18.61
CA TYR A 743 -22.84 -9.99 -17.48
C TYR A 743 -21.59 -10.83 -17.78
N PHE A 744 -21.18 -10.98 -19.04
CA PHE A 744 -19.96 -11.71 -19.39
C PHE A 744 -18.73 -11.12 -18.68
N TRP A 745 -18.65 -9.78 -18.55
CA TRP A 745 -17.55 -9.10 -17.87
C TRP A 745 -17.43 -9.49 -16.38
N THR A 746 -18.57 -9.77 -15.74
CA THR A 746 -18.67 -10.24 -14.34
C THR A 746 -18.88 -11.75 -14.21
N GLY A 747 -18.77 -12.49 -15.32
CA GLY A 747 -18.84 -13.94 -15.36
C GLY A 747 -17.50 -14.62 -15.03
N PRO A 748 -17.48 -15.95 -14.91
CA PRO A 748 -16.27 -16.70 -14.59
C PRO A 748 -15.32 -16.83 -15.78
N TYR A 749 -15.82 -16.66 -17.01
CA TYR A 749 -15.10 -17.06 -18.22
C TYR A 749 -13.93 -16.15 -18.59
N GLU A 750 -12.91 -16.80 -19.14
CA GLU A 750 -11.80 -16.17 -19.84
C GLU A 750 -12.24 -15.71 -21.23
N PHE A 751 -11.59 -14.69 -21.79
CA PHE A 751 -12.06 -14.04 -23.01
C PHE A 751 -11.97 -14.92 -24.25
N TYR A 752 -11.00 -15.85 -24.33
CA TYR A 752 -10.92 -16.80 -25.46
C TYR A 752 -12.16 -17.69 -25.60
N ARG A 753 -12.96 -17.84 -24.55
CA ARG A 753 -14.22 -18.60 -24.57
C ARG A 753 -15.43 -17.75 -24.98
N MET A 754 -15.27 -16.44 -25.12
CA MET A 754 -16.39 -15.52 -25.38
C MET A 754 -17.16 -15.92 -26.63
N LYS A 755 -16.50 -16.29 -27.72
CA LYS A 755 -17.20 -16.70 -28.96
C LYS A 755 -18.09 -17.94 -28.77
N GLU A 756 -17.74 -18.84 -27.86
CA GLU A 756 -18.51 -20.04 -27.54
C GLU A 756 -19.66 -19.74 -26.57
N ILE A 757 -19.39 -18.93 -25.54
CA ILE A 757 -20.32 -18.66 -24.43
C ILE A 757 -21.29 -17.52 -24.74
N ASP A 758 -20.82 -16.50 -25.47
CA ASP A 758 -21.56 -15.30 -25.85
C ASP A 758 -21.10 -14.79 -27.22
N ALA A 759 -21.54 -15.49 -28.26
CA ALA A 759 -21.24 -15.15 -29.64
C ALA A 759 -21.72 -13.73 -30.01
N ASN A 760 -22.83 -13.28 -29.43
CA ASN A 760 -23.39 -11.94 -29.70
C ASN A 760 -22.44 -10.84 -29.21
N LEU A 761 -21.90 -10.98 -28.00
CA LEU A 761 -20.90 -10.04 -27.49
C LEU A 761 -19.62 -10.07 -28.34
N TYR A 762 -19.14 -11.25 -28.73
CA TYR A 762 -17.96 -11.38 -29.59
C TYR A 762 -18.16 -10.67 -30.95
N ASP A 763 -19.32 -10.86 -31.57
CA ASP A 763 -19.69 -10.22 -32.84
C ASP A 763 -19.84 -8.71 -32.66
N ALA A 764 -20.44 -8.24 -31.56
CA ALA A 764 -20.53 -6.82 -31.24
C ALA A 764 -19.15 -6.17 -31.06
N LEU A 765 -18.20 -6.84 -30.39
CA LEU A 765 -16.82 -6.37 -30.27
C LEU A 765 -16.08 -6.37 -31.62
N SER A 766 -16.41 -7.30 -32.52
CA SER A 766 -15.81 -7.40 -33.85
C SER A 766 -16.16 -6.22 -34.76
N THR A 767 -17.19 -5.43 -34.40
CA THR A 767 -17.57 -4.19 -35.10
C THR A 767 -16.70 -2.98 -34.74
N ALA A 768 -15.91 -3.04 -33.67
CA ALA A 768 -14.99 -1.96 -33.31
C ALA A 768 -13.72 -1.99 -34.16
N ASP A 769 -13.08 -0.84 -34.31
CA ASP A 769 -11.77 -0.70 -34.95
C ASP A 769 -10.63 -0.95 -33.96
N LEU A 770 -10.86 -0.72 -32.67
CA LEU A 770 -9.89 -0.96 -31.61
C LEU A 770 -10.59 -1.26 -30.28
N LEU A 771 -10.15 -2.31 -29.60
CA LEU A 771 -10.50 -2.59 -28.20
C LEU A 771 -9.36 -2.18 -27.28
N ILE A 772 -9.66 -1.42 -26.24
CA ILE A 772 -8.71 -1.01 -25.20
C ILE A 772 -9.11 -1.70 -23.90
N PHE A 773 -8.36 -2.72 -23.50
CA PHE A 773 -8.57 -3.42 -22.24
C PHE A 773 -7.77 -2.75 -21.12
N LYS A 774 -8.46 -2.31 -20.07
CA LYS A 774 -7.83 -1.66 -18.91
C LYS A 774 -7.56 -2.64 -17.78
N GLY A 775 -6.41 -2.51 -17.13
CA GLY A 775 -6.20 -3.08 -15.80
C GLY A 775 -5.81 -4.56 -15.77
N ASP A 776 -5.59 -5.03 -14.54
CA ASP A 776 -5.01 -6.35 -14.26
C ASP A 776 -6.00 -7.51 -14.48
N LEU A 777 -7.27 -7.34 -14.09
CA LEU A 777 -8.28 -8.39 -14.23
C LEU A 777 -8.60 -8.68 -15.71
N ASN A 778 -8.76 -7.64 -16.52
CA ASN A 778 -8.97 -7.83 -17.97
C ASN A 778 -7.77 -8.52 -18.62
N TYR A 779 -6.54 -8.17 -18.21
CA TYR A 779 -5.33 -8.84 -18.68
C TYR A 779 -5.29 -10.32 -18.29
N ARG A 780 -5.65 -10.65 -17.05
CA ARG A 780 -5.77 -12.04 -16.59
C ARG A 780 -6.83 -12.81 -17.38
N LYS A 781 -7.98 -12.19 -17.67
CA LYS A 781 -9.03 -12.80 -18.51
C LYS A 781 -8.61 -12.97 -19.98
N LEU A 782 -7.82 -12.04 -20.54
CA LEU A 782 -7.23 -12.15 -21.88
C LEU A 782 -6.27 -13.34 -21.97
N LEU A 783 -5.38 -13.50 -20.97
CA LEU A 783 -4.35 -14.53 -20.95
C LEU A 783 -4.84 -15.86 -20.33
N GLY A 784 -6.09 -15.89 -19.86
CA GLY A 784 -6.74 -17.05 -19.26
C GLY A 784 -6.19 -17.49 -17.90
N ASP A 785 -5.58 -16.56 -17.15
CA ASP A 785 -5.01 -16.76 -15.79
C ASP A 785 -4.06 -17.97 -15.70
N PHE A 786 -3.23 -18.14 -16.75
CA PHE A 786 -2.29 -19.24 -16.91
C PHE A 786 -0.85 -18.73 -16.75
N ASN A 787 0.01 -19.52 -16.11
CA ASN A 787 1.41 -19.13 -15.92
C ASN A 787 2.23 -19.35 -17.19
N TRP A 788 2.17 -18.41 -18.13
CA TRP A 788 2.90 -18.46 -19.39
C TRP A 788 4.41 -18.23 -19.21
N PRO A 789 5.26 -18.80 -20.09
CA PRO A 789 6.61 -18.26 -20.28
C PRO A 789 6.54 -16.76 -20.55
N PHE A 790 7.38 -15.97 -19.89
CA PHE A 790 7.30 -14.50 -19.95
C PHE A 790 7.52 -13.91 -21.35
N ASP A 791 8.25 -14.62 -22.20
CA ASP A 791 8.55 -14.29 -23.59
C ASP A 791 7.48 -14.78 -24.59
N SER A 792 6.41 -15.43 -24.10
CA SER A 792 5.29 -15.84 -24.95
C SER A 792 4.73 -14.62 -25.69
N THR A 793 4.49 -14.76 -26.99
CA THR A 793 3.90 -13.69 -27.82
C THR A 793 2.49 -13.36 -27.36
N PHE A 794 2.04 -12.11 -27.54
CA PHE A 794 0.68 -11.72 -27.16
C PHE A 794 -0.38 -12.53 -27.95
N GLU A 795 -0.13 -12.86 -29.22
CA GLU A 795 -1.00 -13.72 -30.03
C GLU A 795 -1.22 -15.10 -29.43
N THR A 796 -0.14 -15.78 -29.03
CA THR A 796 -0.21 -17.13 -28.44
C THR A 796 -1.06 -17.14 -27.17
N VAL A 797 -0.85 -16.17 -26.27
CA VAL A 797 -1.52 -16.16 -24.97
C VAL A 797 -2.99 -15.74 -25.05
N LEU A 798 -3.40 -15.05 -26.12
CA LEU A 798 -4.81 -14.72 -26.41
C LEU A 798 -5.63 -15.95 -26.84
N ARG A 799 -4.97 -17.04 -27.24
CA ARG A 799 -5.63 -18.33 -27.57
C ARG A 799 -6.80 -18.19 -28.57
N GLY A 800 -6.61 -17.32 -29.56
CA GLY A 800 -7.60 -17.06 -30.60
C GLY A 800 -8.61 -15.93 -30.29
N PHE A 801 -8.57 -15.32 -29.10
CA PHE A 801 -9.37 -14.13 -28.82
C PHE A 801 -8.85 -12.91 -29.58
N ARG A 802 -9.44 -12.64 -30.75
CA ARG A 802 -9.02 -11.55 -31.63
C ARG A 802 -10.20 -11.04 -32.47
N PRO A 803 -11.27 -10.52 -31.84
CA PRO A 803 -12.47 -10.03 -32.57
C PRO A 803 -12.12 -8.89 -33.55
N THR A 804 -11.18 -8.03 -33.15
CA THR A 804 -10.65 -6.92 -33.96
C THR A 804 -9.24 -6.55 -33.46
N ASN A 805 -8.70 -5.38 -33.83
CA ASN A 805 -7.46 -4.86 -33.22
C ASN A 805 -7.69 -4.67 -31.71
N LEU A 806 -6.72 -5.05 -30.88
CA LEU A 806 -6.84 -4.86 -29.44
C LEU A 806 -5.51 -4.49 -28.79
N CYS A 807 -5.59 -3.69 -27.73
CA CYS A 807 -4.50 -3.43 -26.82
C CYS A 807 -4.90 -3.66 -25.37
N ALA A 808 -3.90 -3.88 -24.53
CA ALA A 808 -4.07 -3.99 -23.10
C ALA A 808 -3.13 -3.01 -22.38
N LEU A 809 -3.70 -2.18 -21.51
CA LEU A 809 -2.99 -1.21 -20.68
C LEU A 809 -3.07 -1.67 -19.23
N ARG A 810 -1.97 -2.25 -18.73
CA ARG A 810 -1.99 -2.98 -17.47
C ARG A 810 -0.80 -2.65 -16.58
N THR A 811 -1.08 -2.25 -15.35
CA THR A 811 -0.09 -2.28 -14.27
C THR A 811 0.07 -3.70 -13.73
N VAL A 812 1.29 -4.15 -13.50
CA VAL A 812 1.59 -5.56 -13.15
C VAL A 812 1.25 -5.84 -11.69
N LYS A 813 0.15 -6.58 -11.44
CA LYS A 813 -0.36 -6.91 -10.10
C LYS A 813 -0.69 -8.40 -9.93
N ALA A 814 -0.16 -9.24 -10.81
CA ALA A 814 -0.36 -10.68 -10.83
C ALA A 814 0.82 -11.37 -11.53
N ASP A 815 1.07 -12.63 -11.15
CA ASP A 815 2.14 -13.53 -11.60
C ASP A 815 1.98 -14.01 -13.06
N ILE A 816 1.56 -13.11 -13.95
CA ILE A 816 1.26 -13.39 -15.35
C ILE A 816 1.67 -12.19 -16.20
N VAL A 817 2.45 -12.42 -17.23
CA VAL A 817 2.86 -11.43 -18.22
C VAL A 817 3.27 -12.13 -19.51
N CYS A 818 3.28 -11.41 -20.63
CA CYS A 818 3.76 -11.89 -21.91
C CYS A 818 4.64 -10.83 -22.60
N GLU A 819 5.41 -11.24 -23.61
CA GLU A 819 6.32 -10.40 -24.40
C GLU A 819 7.41 -9.67 -23.58
N VAL A 820 7.75 -10.15 -22.39
CA VAL A 820 8.85 -9.58 -21.59
C VAL A 820 10.11 -10.42 -21.78
N ASP A 821 11.21 -9.74 -22.11
CA ASP A 821 12.50 -10.39 -22.32
C ASP A 821 12.96 -11.20 -21.10
N ILE A 822 13.48 -12.41 -21.34
CA ILE A 822 13.92 -13.34 -20.29
C ILE A 822 15.08 -12.73 -19.47
N SER A 823 15.98 -11.99 -20.09
CA SER A 823 17.08 -11.34 -19.36
C SER A 823 16.56 -10.26 -18.41
N LEU A 824 15.59 -9.46 -18.87
CA LEU A 824 14.95 -8.43 -18.05
C LEU A 824 14.17 -9.05 -16.89
N THR A 825 13.38 -10.10 -17.13
CA THR A 825 12.64 -10.78 -16.05
C THR A 825 13.57 -11.42 -15.01
N ASN A 826 14.69 -12.01 -15.44
CA ASN A 826 15.71 -12.53 -14.51
C ASN A 826 16.34 -11.42 -13.66
N GLU A 827 16.61 -10.26 -14.26
CA GLU A 827 17.10 -9.09 -13.54
C GLU A 827 16.08 -8.58 -12.53
N LEU A 828 14.82 -8.41 -12.96
CA LEU A 828 13.72 -7.95 -12.12
C LEU A 828 13.47 -8.92 -10.96
N SER A 829 13.34 -10.21 -11.22
CA SER A 829 13.14 -11.22 -10.17
C SER A 829 14.30 -11.31 -9.17
N LYS A 830 15.51 -10.89 -9.56
CA LYS A 830 16.67 -10.81 -8.66
C LYS A 830 16.68 -9.52 -7.84
N ASN A 831 16.39 -8.38 -8.46
CA ASN A 831 16.52 -7.06 -7.85
C ASN A 831 15.26 -6.65 -7.05
N ASP A 832 14.09 -7.04 -7.54
CA ASP A 832 12.77 -6.81 -6.94
C ASP A 832 11.93 -8.10 -7.04
N PRO A 833 12.06 -9.05 -6.11
CA PRO A 833 11.32 -10.31 -6.15
C PRO A 833 9.78 -10.16 -6.15
N MET A 834 9.25 -8.97 -5.83
CA MET A 834 7.81 -8.66 -5.81
C MET A 834 7.37 -7.79 -6.99
N TRP A 835 8.19 -7.65 -8.04
CA TRP A 835 7.92 -6.77 -9.17
C TRP A 835 6.57 -7.06 -9.86
N MET A 836 6.09 -8.31 -9.81
CA MET A 836 4.80 -8.71 -10.37
C MET A 836 3.59 -8.46 -9.45
N GLU A 837 3.80 -8.12 -8.19
CA GLU A 837 2.74 -8.04 -7.17
C GLU A 837 2.41 -6.59 -6.77
N THR A 838 3.29 -5.63 -7.09
CA THR A 838 3.26 -4.29 -6.49
C THR A 838 2.57 -3.22 -7.33
N GLY A 839 2.30 -3.48 -8.62
CA GLY A 839 1.80 -2.46 -9.55
C GLY A 839 2.83 -1.40 -9.93
N GLN A 840 4.11 -1.63 -9.65
CA GLN A 840 5.20 -0.69 -9.97
C GLN A 840 5.54 -0.66 -11.46
N TYR A 841 5.32 -1.77 -12.16
CA TYR A 841 5.62 -1.92 -13.57
C TYR A 841 4.34 -1.90 -14.40
N GLY A 842 4.46 -1.59 -15.69
CA GLY A 842 3.35 -1.56 -16.63
C GLY A 842 3.68 -2.21 -17.96
N VAL A 843 2.66 -2.68 -18.65
CA VAL A 843 2.75 -3.22 -20.02
C VAL A 843 1.67 -2.57 -20.89
N ILE A 844 2.05 -2.30 -22.14
CA ILE A 844 1.22 -1.78 -23.21
C ILE A 844 1.37 -2.76 -24.37
N ASN A 845 0.52 -3.79 -24.41
CA ASN A 845 0.52 -4.78 -25.49
C ASN A 845 -0.44 -4.34 -26.60
N PHE A 846 -0.13 -4.68 -27.85
CA PHE A 846 -1.00 -4.45 -29.00
C PHE A 846 -0.91 -5.62 -29.97
N ILE A 847 -2.05 -5.97 -30.57
CA ILE A 847 -2.13 -6.87 -31.70
C ILE A 847 -3.18 -6.34 -32.68
N SER A 848 -2.84 -6.34 -33.97
CA SER A 848 -3.78 -5.97 -35.03
C SER A 848 -4.91 -6.99 -35.16
N LYS A 849 -5.92 -6.80 -35.99
CA LYS A 849 -6.88 -7.85 -36.37
C LYS A 849 -6.18 -8.92 -37.24
N ALA A 850 -6.62 -10.17 -37.17
CA ALA A 850 -6.15 -11.20 -38.08
C ALA A 850 -6.59 -10.86 -39.51
N THR A 851 -5.64 -10.87 -40.46
CA THR A 851 -5.89 -10.61 -41.89
C THR A 851 -6.51 -11.79 -42.58
#